data_AF-G7CKP1-F1
#
_entry.id   AF-G7CKP1-F1
#
_cell.length_a   1.000
_cell.length_b   1.000
_cell.length_c   1.000
_cell.angle_alpha   90.00
_cell.angle_beta   90.00
_cell.angle_gamma   90.00
#
_symmetry.space_group_name_H-M   'P 1'
#
loop_
_entity.id
_entity.type
_entity.pdbx_description
1 polymer ?
#
loop_
_entity_poly.entity_id
_entity_poly.type
_entity_poly.pdbx_seq_one_letter_code
_entity_poly.pdbx_strand_id
1 'polypeptide(L)'
;MNALLRLLYAHGERPAVRTADTGLGYRELADRVATVAGELGSHCGLVLLRTRNDVSTLVHYLGALAAGHVVLPVNDGGDHTAMVRTYRPDMIIDGDGIHRLRTDSAHRLHPDLALLMSTSGSTGSPKLVRLSYSNLISNARAIAEYLEITDSDRAATTLPMSYCYGLSVIHSHLLRGATLILTEHSVLDPGFWALFRRHRGTTFAGVPHTFDLLDRIGFDAMDLPHLRYLTQAGGRLDPATVRRFARLGRERGWQFFVMYGATEATARMAYLPPDLAEHRPEAIGRAIPGGAFGIEPVDGFTDAGELVYRGPNVMMGYAHRPEDLALGSEVDVLRTGDIARRGADGLYEVIGRRSRFVKLYGLRIDLQRLETALRDRGVTALCTGDDEHLAVAATGNHDAGEVRRKTAELAGVPVGVVNAAVVADLPMLPSGKPDYPAVRRLTRPTEPNTTAPADDGDLRAVFADVLQLDADTIDPAASFIDLGGTSLTYVTMSVRLQRVLGRLPVDWQRIPIRDLQRSPAPRRRWWSATLETSVALRAAAIVLIVGSHAELFEIWGGAHILLGVVGYNSARFCLTPVSRADRIRRLRSTVTWVAIPSMCWIALTLLFTDDYHLTNLLLVQKFVGPHDSMTAGRLWFIEVLVWTLLGLALLCRIRALDRLERRRPFEFALAFVAVGMLLRYNVFDLQMSPDAWSTVLTFWFFAAGWAAARATTVGRRLLVTAVLAVGLIGYFDDPHRGMLVFAGLALLIWLPVLRCPAPLITAVGVVADASLYTYLTHFQVYPLFGEHRTAGVLASLAVGIALSALVTRVRGSARRLPPVRDEALLRQGRGDDTVGADQAGVHHCTAPARGR
;
A
#
# COMPACT_ATOMS: atom_id res chain seq x y z
N MET A 1 -5.37 54.57 9.37
CA MET A 1 -4.26 53.62 9.63
C MET A 1 -4.81 52.35 10.25
N ASN A 2 -4.51 51.18 9.66
CA ASN A 2 -4.97 49.87 10.15
C ASN A 2 -4.50 49.62 11.62
N ALA A 3 -5.25 48.81 12.38
CA ALA A 3 -4.88 48.42 13.74
C ALA A 3 -3.52 47.73 13.84
N LEU A 4 -3.16 46.88 12.86
CA LEU A 4 -1.85 46.23 12.77
C LEU A 4 -0.71 47.24 12.60
N LEU A 5 -0.86 48.21 11.69
CA LEU A 5 0.13 49.28 11.51
C LEU A 5 0.30 50.13 12.78
N ARG A 6 -0.81 50.51 13.43
CA ARG A 6 -0.74 51.22 14.73
C ARG A 6 0.03 50.43 15.78
N LEU A 7 -0.12 49.11 15.83
CA LEU A 7 0.62 48.26 16.75
C LEU A 7 2.12 48.22 16.42
N LEU A 8 2.49 48.02 15.14
CA LEU A 8 3.90 48.00 14.73
C LEU A 8 4.58 49.35 15.01
N TYR A 9 3.94 50.47 14.68
CA TYR A 9 4.47 51.82 14.96
C TYR A 9 4.61 52.09 16.48
N ALA A 10 3.73 51.54 17.33
CA ALA A 10 3.78 51.77 18.78
C ALA A 10 5.06 51.22 19.45
N HIS A 11 5.76 50.29 18.81
CA HIS A 11 7.04 49.76 19.31
C HIS A 11 8.27 50.62 18.92
N GLY A 12 8.10 51.58 18.00
CA GLY A 12 9.11 52.61 17.67
C GLY A 12 10.38 52.05 17.02
N GLU A 13 11.55 52.47 17.51
CA GLU A 13 12.87 52.05 17.00
C GLU A 13 13.36 50.71 17.55
N ARG A 14 12.52 49.97 18.30
CA ARG A 14 12.89 48.63 18.79
C ARG A 14 13.28 47.71 17.62
N PRO A 15 14.23 46.78 17.78
CA PRO A 15 14.54 45.81 16.73
C PRO A 15 13.36 44.84 16.51
N ALA A 16 12.79 44.85 15.32
CA ALA A 16 11.73 43.93 14.92
C ALA A 16 12.28 42.65 14.29
N VAL A 17 13.29 42.78 13.42
CA VAL A 17 13.85 41.65 12.67
C VAL A 17 15.38 41.69 12.67
N ARG A 18 16.00 40.51 12.73
CA ARG A 18 17.42 40.26 12.50
C ARG A 18 17.60 39.08 11.55
N THR A 19 18.48 39.20 10.57
CA THR A 19 18.92 38.12 9.68
C THR A 19 20.44 38.01 9.73
N ALA A 20 21.06 37.22 8.84
CA ALA A 20 22.52 37.20 8.69
C ALA A 20 23.08 38.60 8.30
N ASP A 21 22.43 39.28 7.36
CA ASP A 21 22.98 40.46 6.70
C ASP A 21 22.22 41.75 7.02
N THR A 22 20.98 41.64 7.51
CA THR A 22 20.08 42.78 7.74
C THR A 22 19.51 42.82 9.15
N GLY A 23 19.11 44.01 9.60
CA GLY A 23 18.30 44.19 10.79
C GLY A 23 17.36 45.38 10.61
N LEU A 24 16.11 45.22 11.05
CA LEU A 24 15.04 46.19 10.84
C LEU A 24 14.46 46.64 12.18
N GLY A 25 14.22 47.95 12.31
CA GLY A 25 13.43 48.51 13.41
C GLY A 25 11.93 48.28 13.22
N TYR A 26 11.14 48.41 14.28
CA TYR A 26 9.68 48.32 14.21
C TYR A 26 9.05 49.42 13.35
N ARG A 27 9.57 50.65 13.40
CA ARG A 27 9.15 51.73 12.49
C ARG A 27 9.45 51.38 11.03
N GLU A 28 10.66 50.92 10.72
CA GLU A 28 11.03 50.54 9.36
C GLU A 28 10.21 49.33 8.84
N LEU A 29 9.93 48.34 9.70
CA LEU A 29 9.03 47.25 9.38
C LEU A 29 7.61 47.78 9.11
N ALA A 30 7.10 48.69 9.94
CA ALA A 30 5.78 49.30 9.76
C ALA A 30 5.70 50.13 8.47
N ASP A 31 6.74 50.89 8.13
CA ASP A 31 6.84 51.66 6.89
C ASP A 31 6.82 50.73 5.65
N ARG A 32 7.63 49.66 5.66
CA ARG A 32 7.63 48.64 4.58
C ARG A 32 6.26 47.95 4.46
N VAL A 33 5.62 47.61 5.57
CA VAL A 33 4.27 47.01 5.62
C VAL A 33 3.20 47.99 5.12
N ALA A 34 3.34 49.29 5.40
CA ALA A 34 2.42 50.32 4.91
C ALA A 34 2.55 50.52 3.40
N THR A 35 3.78 50.50 2.86
CA THR A 35 4.04 50.52 1.41
C THR A 35 3.38 49.33 0.72
N VAL A 36 3.66 48.10 1.16
CA VAL A 36 3.08 46.91 0.52
C VAL A 36 1.55 46.83 0.70
N ALA A 37 0.99 47.30 1.81
CA ALA A 37 -0.46 47.44 1.96
C ALA A 37 -1.06 48.43 0.94
N GLY A 38 -0.35 49.53 0.63
CA GLY A 38 -0.71 50.46 -0.44
C GLY A 38 -0.62 49.84 -1.84
N GLU A 39 0.45 49.06 -2.10
CA GLU A 39 0.67 48.35 -3.37
C GLU A 39 -0.37 47.26 -3.65
N LEU A 40 -0.89 46.59 -2.60
CA LEU A 40 -1.96 45.60 -2.70
C LEU A 40 -3.35 46.25 -2.86
N GLY A 41 -3.53 47.45 -2.32
CA GLY A 41 -4.74 48.26 -2.48
C GLY A 41 -5.81 47.99 -1.42
N SER A 42 -6.96 48.67 -1.53
CA SER A 42 -8.02 48.66 -0.50
C SER A 42 -9.17 47.67 -0.75
N HIS A 43 -9.20 47.01 -1.91
CA HIS A 43 -10.25 46.03 -2.24
C HIS A 43 -9.90 44.67 -1.65
N CYS A 44 -10.64 44.24 -0.62
CA CYS A 44 -10.49 42.92 -0.02
C CYS A 44 -10.54 41.81 -1.11
N GLY A 45 -9.64 40.84 -0.99
CA GLY A 45 -9.44 39.78 -1.97
C GLY A 45 -8.59 38.65 -1.40
N LEU A 46 -8.53 37.52 -2.11
CA LEU A 46 -7.79 36.33 -1.68
C LEU A 46 -6.35 36.35 -2.23
N VAL A 47 -5.38 36.40 -1.32
CA VAL A 47 -3.94 36.39 -1.61
C VAL A 47 -3.38 35.00 -1.30
N LEU A 48 -2.85 34.30 -2.30
CA LEU A 48 -1.99 33.14 -2.06
C LEU A 48 -0.54 33.64 -1.92
N LEU A 49 0.08 33.41 -0.76
CA LEU A 49 1.43 33.84 -0.46
C LEU A 49 2.34 32.62 -0.40
N ARG A 50 3.32 32.52 -1.29
CA ARG A 50 4.42 31.56 -1.14
C ARG A 50 5.36 32.08 -0.05
N THR A 51 5.58 31.27 0.99
CA THR A 51 6.28 31.69 2.19
C THR A 51 7.67 31.09 2.31
N ARG A 52 8.62 31.92 2.69
CA ARG A 52 9.95 31.57 3.21
C ARG A 52 10.17 32.24 4.56
N ASN A 53 11.23 31.87 5.29
CA ASN A 53 11.56 32.51 6.58
C ASN A 53 12.44 33.75 6.38
N ASP A 54 11.94 34.71 5.60
CA ASP A 54 12.66 35.94 5.23
C ASP A 54 11.85 37.23 5.46
N VAL A 55 12.53 38.36 5.32
CA VAL A 55 11.97 39.71 5.46
C VAL A 55 10.87 39.98 4.44
N SER A 56 11.06 39.55 3.18
CA SER A 56 10.13 39.85 2.09
C SER A 56 8.78 39.21 2.35
N THR A 57 8.79 37.91 2.67
CA THR A 57 7.61 37.14 3.06
C THR A 57 6.90 37.78 4.25
N LEU A 58 7.64 38.17 5.30
CA LEU A 58 7.05 38.79 6.49
C LEU A 58 6.35 40.11 6.15
N VAL A 59 7.00 40.98 5.34
CA VAL A 59 6.42 42.27 4.94
C VAL A 59 5.17 42.06 4.07
N HIS A 60 5.19 41.15 3.10
CA HIS A 60 4.02 40.84 2.27
C HIS A 60 2.88 40.21 3.07
N TYR A 61 3.18 39.32 4.00
CA TYR A 61 2.20 38.73 4.91
C TYR A 61 1.48 39.79 5.77
N LEU A 62 2.26 40.64 6.44
CA LEU A 62 1.72 41.72 7.28
C LEU A 62 1.04 42.81 6.43
N GLY A 63 1.56 43.10 5.23
CA GLY A 63 0.99 44.06 4.28
C GLY A 63 -0.39 43.63 3.79
N ALA A 64 -0.55 42.35 3.42
CA ALA A 64 -1.83 41.80 3.02
C ALA A 64 -2.88 41.87 4.16
N LEU A 65 -2.48 41.55 5.40
CA LEU A 65 -3.33 41.72 6.58
C LEU A 65 -3.62 43.19 6.92
N ALA A 66 -2.68 44.11 6.66
CA ALA A 66 -2.87 45.54 6.87
C ALA A 66 -3.78 46.19 5.81
N ALA A 67 -3.83 45.64 4.59
CA ALA A 67 -4.77 45.99 3.54
C ALA A 67 -6.16 45.32 3.71
N GLY A 68 -6.27 44.31 4.57
CA GLY A 68 -7.53 43.59 4.84
C GLY A 68 -7.81 42.44 3.87
N HIS A 69 -6.80 41.90 3.21
CA HIS A 69 -6.93 40.70 2.39
C HIS A 69 -7.00 39.43 3.24
N VAL A 70 -7.62 38.39 2.67
CA VAL A 70 -7.54 37.02 3.21
C VAL A 70 -6.28 36.37 2.68
N VAL A 71 -5.40 35.90 3.58
CA VAL A 71 -4.12 35.30 3.19
C VAL A 71 -4.18 33.78 3.25
N LEU A 72 -3.71 33.11 2.21
CA LEU A 72 -3.46 31.67 2.12
C LEU A 72 -1.94 31.45 2.01
N PRO A 73 -1.21 31.33 3.14
CA PRO A 73 0.22 31.06 3.12
C PRO A 73 0.51 29.60 2.76
N VAL A 74 1.41 29.38 1.81
CA VAL A 74 1.81 28.06 1.32
C VAL A 74 3.33 27.98 1.22
N ASN A 75 3.93 26.79 1.40
CA ASN A 75 5.39 26.65 1.33
C ASN A 75 5.91 26.86 -0.10
N ASP A 76 6.95 27.67 -0.30
CA ASP A 76 7.39 28.09 -1.64
C ASP A 76 7.65 26.92 -2.61
N GLY A 77 8.41 25.90 -2.18
CA GLY A 77 8.75 24.71 -2.98
C GLY A 77 7.66 23.62 -3.10
N GLY A 78 6.38 23.93 -2.87
CA GLY A 78 5.28 22.93 -2.92
C GLY A 78 4.41 22.99 -4.19
N ASP A 79 3.77 21.87 -4.54
CA ASP A 79 2.69 21.88 -5.54
C ASP A 79 1.37 22.38 -4.93
N HIS A 80 0.98 23.58 -5.33
CA HIS A 80 -0.27 24.24 -4.90
C HIS A 80 -1.32 24.28 -6.01
N THR A 81 -1.13 23.57 -7.11
CA THR A 81 -2.01 23.60 -8.30
C THR A 81 -3.46 23.29 -7.91
N ALA A 82 -3.69 22.37 -6.98
CA ALA A 82 -5.01 22.06 -6.46
C ALA A 82 -5.65 23.23 -5.71
N MET A 83 -4.90 23.94 -4.85
CA MET A 83 -5.39 25.11 -4.12
C MET A 83 -5.67 26.29 -5.07
N VAL A 84 -4.74 26.58 -6.00
CA VAL A 84 -4.91 27.62 -7.03
C VAL A 84 -6.13 27.34 -7.90
N ARG A 85 -6.32 26.09 -8.35
CA ARG A 85 -7.47 25.70 -9.17
C ARG A 85 -8.80 25.78 -8.41
N THR A 86 -8.83 25.33 -7.16
CA THR A 86 -10.06 25.33 -6.35
C THR A 86 -10.44 26.73 -5.90
N TYR A 87 -9.51 27.48 -5.30
CA TYR A 87 -9.80 28.77 -4.68
C TYR A 87 -9.59 29.97 -5.59
N ARG A 88 -8.92 29.82 -6.75
CA ARG A 88 -8.75 30.87 -7.76
C ARG A 88 -8.37 32.23 -7.14
N PRO A 89 -7.23 32.33 -6.43
CA PRO A 89 -6.84 33.54 -5.72
C PRO A 89 -6.81 34.75 -6.67
N ASP A 90 -7.07 35.93 -6.12
CA ASP A 90 -7.06 37.17 -6.90
C ASP A 90 -5.62 37.67 -7.13
N MET A 91 -4.71 37.31 -6.21
CA MET A 91 -3.28 37.61 -6.27
C MET A 91 -2.45 36.39 -5.82
N ILE A 92 -1.31 36.20 -6.48
CA ILE A 92 -0.23 35.31 -6.00
C ILE A 92 0.96 36.19 -5.65
N ILE A 93 1.57 35.99 -4.49
CA ILE A 93 2.80 36.66 -4.09
C ILE A 93 3.87 35.58 -3.87
N ASP A 94 5.04 35.76 -4.49
CA ASP A 94 6.19 34.88 -4.35
C ASP A 94 7.51 35.66 -4.43
N GLY A 95 8.64 34.96 -4.61
CA GLY A 95 9.97 35.57 -4.66
C GLY A 95 10.17 36.59 -5.79
N ASP A 96 9.36 36.52 -6.86
CA ASP A 96 9.42 37.45 -7.99
C ASP A 96 8.51 38.68 -7.79
N GLY A 97 7.70 38.72 -6.73
CA GLY A 97 6.87 39.85 -6.32
C GLY A 97 5.35 39.57 -6.33
N ILE A 98 4.57 40.60 -6.64
CA ILE A 98 3.10 40.59 -6.57
C ILE A 98 2.50 40.35 -7.96
N HIS A 99 1.93 39.16 -8.17
CA HIS A 99 1.26 38.76 -9.41
C HIS A 99 -0.26 38.95 -9.27
N ARG A 100 -0.78 40.07 -9.75
CA ARG A 100 -2.23 40.34 -9.81
C ARG A 100 -2.87 39.51 -10.92
N LEU A 101 -3.76 38.59 -10.55
CA LEU A 101 -4.49 37.75 -11.50
C LEU A 101 -5.83 38.39 -11.93
N ARG A 102 -6.36 39.33 -11.13
CA ARG A 102 -7.67 39.99 -11.31
C ARG A 102 -7.63 41.44 -10.80
N THR A 103 -8.47 42.30 -11.36
CA THR A 103 -8.71 43.67 -10.84
C THR A 103 -9.69 43.67 -9.67
N ASP A 104 -10.80 42.95 -9.83
CA ASP A 104 -11.86 42.80 -8.84
C ASP A 104 -11.80 41.40 -8.22
N SER A 105 -12.07 41.29 -6.92
CA SER A 105 -12.13 39.98 -6.28
C SER A 105 -13.30 39.17 -6.83
N ALA A 106 -13.04 37.91 -7.19
CA ALA A 106 -14.09 36.99 -7.60
C ALA A 106 -14.82 36.34 -6.43
N HIS A 107 -14.45 36.69 -5.19
CA HIS A 107 -14.90 36.03 -3.97
C HIS A 107 -15.77 36.96 -3.15
N ARG A 108 -16.83 36.41 -2.55
CA ARG A 108 -17.43 37.01 -1.36
C ARG A 108 -16.65 36.51 -0.17
N LEU A 109 -15.96 37.42 0.51
CA LEU A 109 -15.14 37.12 1.68
C LEU A 109 -15.86 37.64 2.93
N HIS A 110 -15.90 36.84 3.99
CA HIS A 110 -16.44 37.30 5.28
C HIS A 110 -15.52 38.39 5.86
N PRO A 111 -16.05 39.52 6.37
CA PRO A 111 -15.23 40.66 6.79
C PRO A 111 -14.23 40.35 7.92
N ASP A 112 -14.56 39.39 8.79
CA ASP A 112 -13.66 38.97 9.87
C ASP A 112 -12.58 37.97 9.44
N LEU A 113 -12.71 37.32 8.27
CA LEU A 113 -11.79 36.30 7.78
C LEU A 113 -10.43 36.94 7.46
N ALA A 114 -9.36 36.37 8.01
CA ALA A 114 -8.00 36.89 7.86
C ALA A 114 -7.05 35.89 7.20
N LEU A 115 -7.18 34.61 7.55
CA LEU A 115 -6.17 33.61 7.27
C LEU A 115 -6.82 32.26 6.94
N LEU A 116 -6.31 31.62 5.89
CA LEU A 116 -6.68 30.26 5.48
C LEU A 116 -5.49 29.34 5.64
N MET A 117 -5.60 28.34 6.51
CA MET A 117 -4.50 27.41 6.80
C MET A 117 -4.85 25.98 6.39
N SER A 118 -3.96 25.29 5.67
CA SER A 118 -4.09 23.84 5.49
C SER A 118 -3.88 23.11 6.82
N THR A 119 -4.63 22.03 7.04
CA THR A 119 -4.42 21.16 8.20
C THR A 119 -3.10 20.41 8.07
N SER A 120 -2.30 20.41 9.14
CA SER A 120 -0.93 19.88 9.11
C SER A 120 -0.90 18.38 8.81
N GLY A 121 -0.54 18.03 7.57
CA GLY A 121 -0.54 16.66 7.06
C GLY A 121 -1.04 16.52 5.62
N SER A 122 -1.60 17.57 5.02
CA SER A 122 -2.12 17.53 3.64
C SER A 122 -1.59 18.66 2.75
N THR A 123 -0.31 18.55 2.36
CA THR A 123 0.26 19.35 1.27
C THR A 123 -0.54 19.10 -0.01
N GLY A 124 -1.16 20.16 -0.57
CA GLY A 124 -1.98 20.07 -1.78
C GLY A 124 -3.46 19.72 -1.59
N SER A 125 -3.95 19.50 -0.37
CA SER A 125 -5.40 19.35 -0.13
C SER A 125 -6.11 20.70 -0.27
N PRO A 126 -7.28 20.77 -0.94
CA PRO A 126 -8.10 21.98 -0.98
C PRO A 126 -8.89 22.20 0.32
N LYS A 127 -8.81 21.33 1.34
CA LYS A 127 -9.46 21.60 2.63
C LYS A 127 -8.64 22.60 3.45
N LEU A 128 -9.23 23.76 3.77
CA LEU A 128 -8.59 24.83 4.53
C LEU A 128 -9.37 25.13 5.82
N VAL A 129 -8.68 25.62 6.84
CA VAL A 129 -9.25 26.15 8.09
C VAL A 129 -9.45 27.66 7.93
N ARG A 130 -10.66 28.16 8.20
CA ARG A 130 -11.03 29.58 8.15
C ARG A 130 -10.75 30.24 9.50
N LEU A 131 -9.79 31.16 9.57
CA LEU A 131 -9.38 31.85 10.80
C LEU A 131 -9.61 33.36 10.70
N SER A 132 -10.23 33.93 11.73
CA SER A 132 -10.54 35.36 11.81
C SER A 132 -9.41 36.19 12.44
N TYR A 133 -9.44 37.51 12.25
CA TYR A 133 -8.54 38.44 12.96
C TYR A 133 -8.62 38.29 14.49
N SER A 134 -9.82 38.08 15.04
CA SER A 134 -10.02 37.88 16.49
C SER A 134 -9.41 36.55 16.97
N ASN A 135 -9.45 35.50 16.14
CA ASN A 135 -8.77 34.24 16.44
C ASN A 135 -7.24 34.42 16.54
N LEU A 136 -6.63 35.11 15.55
CA LEU A 136 -5.18 35.38 15.54
C LEU A 136 -4.75 36.20 16.76
N ILE A 137 -5.45 37.30 17.03
CA ILE A 137 -5.11 38.23 18.13
C ILE A 137 -5.30 37.55 19.49
N SER A 138 -6.38 36.79 19.69
CA SER A 138 -6.64 36.13 20.97
C SER A 138 -5.61 35.04 21.28
N ASN A 139 -5.22 34.22 20.28
CA ASN A 139 -4.18 33.22 20.49
C ASN A 139 -2.81 33.86 20.74
N ALA A 140 -2.43 34.88 19.97
CA ALA A 140 -1.17 35.61 20.15
C ALA A 140 -1.07 36.26 21.54
N ARG A 141 -2.18 36.82 22.06
CA ARG A 141 -2.26 37.38 23.43
C ARG A 141 -2.07 36.29 24.49
N ALA A 142 -2.85 35.21 24.41
CA ALA A 142 -2.75 34.11 25.36
C ALA A 142 -1.34 33.50 25.39
N ILE A 143 -0.71 33.34 24.22
CA ILE A 143 0.69 32.93 24.09
C ILE A 143 1.64 33.89 24.80
N ALA A 144 1.51 35.19 24.50
CA ALA A 144 2.38 36.21 25.06
C ALA A 144 2.25 36.33 26.59
N GLU A 145 1.08 36.00 27.13
CA GLU A 145 0.78 35.95 28.55
C GLU A 145 1.48 34.77 29.23
N TYR A 146 1.21 33.51 28.83
CA TYR A 146 1.74 32.35 29.57
C TYR A 146 3.22 32.05 29.31
N LEU A 147 3.79 32.54 28.20
CA LEU A 147 5.25 32.50 27.97
C LEU A 147 5.98 33.73 28.52
N GLU A 148 5.27 34.69 29.12
CA GLU A 148 5.82 35.95 29.64
C GLU A 148 6.70 36.68 28.60
N ILE A 149 6.18 36.77 27.37
CA ILE A 149 6.90 37.39 26.24
C ILE A 149 7.04 38.88 26.50
N THR A 150 8.28 39.36 26.41
CA THR A 150 8.66 40.77 26.58
C THR A 150 9.26 41.33 25.30
N ASP A 151 9.35 42.65 25.20
CA ASP A 151 10.02 43.36 24.12
C ASP A 151 11.54 43.07 24.01
N SER A 152 12.12 42.51 25.07
CA SER A 152 13.51 42.03 25.11
C SER A 152 13.72 40.64 24.49
N ASP A 153 12.65 39.88 24.21
CA ASP A 153 12.77 38.55 23.61
C ASP A 153 13.23 38.57 22.16
N ARG A 154 13.91 37.48 21.76
CA ARG A 154 14.52 37.30 20.44
C ARG A 154 14.27 35.88 19.96
N ALA A 155 13.19 35.67 19.23
CA ALA A 155 12.75 34.36 18.76
C ALA A 155 13.39 34.01 17.41
N ALA A 156 14.15 32.92 17.34
CA ALA A 156 14.65 32.40 16.08
C ALA A 156 13.60 31.54 15.37
N THR A 157 13.43 31.75 14.05
CA THR A 157 12.50 30.96 13.24
C THR A 157 13.14 29.64 12.83
N THR A 158 12.59 28.57 13.36
CA THR A 158 12.93 27.17 13.10
C THR A 158 11.83 26.41 12.36
N LEU A 159 10.68 27.06 12.14
CA LEU A 159 9.47 26.51 11.53
C LEU A 159 9.00 27.41 10.37
N PRO A 160 8.44 26.87 9.28
CA PRO A 160 7.98 27.69 8.15
C PRO A 160 6.78 28.58 8.48
N MET A 161 6.69 29.77 7.86
CA MET A 161 5.50 30.63 7.98
C MET A 161 4.22 30.04 7.34
N SER A 162 4.33 29.01 6.48
CA SER A 162 3.17 28.25 6.00
C SER A 162 2.61 27.27 7.06
N TYR A 163 3.25 27.14 8.22
CA TYR A 163 2.77 26.32 9.33
C TYR A 163 2.24 27.21 10.47
N CYS A 164 1.02 26.92 10.93
CA CYS A 164 0.32 27.76 11.93
C CYS A 164 1.10 27.95 13.24
N TYR A 165 1.92 26.98 13.65
CA TYR A 165 2.77 27.13 14.84
C TYR A 165 3.89 28.16 14.59
N GLY A 166 4.53 28.15 13.42
CA GLY A 166 5.50 29.17 13.01
C GLY A 166 4.89 30.58 12.99
N LEU A 167 3.69 30.72 12.39
CA LEU A 167 2.95 31.99 12.44
C LEU A 167 2.60 32.42 13.88
N SER A 168 2.21 31.49 14.75
CA SER A 168 1.89 31.84 16.15
C SER A 168 3.07 32.46 16.90
N VAL A 169 4.31 32.07 16.56
CA VAL A 169 5.54 32.67 17.10
C VAL A 169 5.68 34.09 16.57
N ILE A 170 5.52 34.30 15.26
CA ILE A 170 5.57 35.63 14.63
C ILE A 170 4.52 36.56 15.26
N HIS A 171 3.27 36.11 15.36
CA HIS A 171 2.18 36.91 15.92
C HIS A 171 2.41 37.26 17.39
N SER A 172 2.80 36.31 18.24
CA SER A 172 2.96 36.55 19.68
C SER A 172 4.14 37.46 20.01
N HIS A 173 5.22 37.38 19.24
CA HIS A 173 6.42 38.21 19.43
C HIS A 173 6.21 39.63 18.89
N LEU A 174 5.64 39.77 17.68
CA LEU A 174 5.34 41.08 17.11
C LEU A 174 4.31 41.86 17.95
N LEU A 175 3.34 41.16 18.56
CA LEU A 175 2.36 41.72 19.50
C LEU A 175 2.99 42.38 20.75
N ARG A 176 4.22 42.00 21.11
CA ARG A 176 4.90 42.44 22.34
C ARG A 176 6.12 43.32 22.08
N GLY A 177 6.42 43.67 20.83
CA GLY A 177 7.60 44.44 20.47
C GLY A 177 8.91 43.66 20.52
N ALA A 178 8.84 42.32 20.55
CA ALA A 178 9.99 41.43 20.58
C ALA A 178 10.66 41.29 19.21
N THR A 179 11.90 40.81 19.15
CA THR A 179 12.64 40.63 17.89
C THR A 179 12.43 39.23 17.31
N LEU A 180 12.31 39.14 15.99
CA LEU A 180 12.41 37.89 15.23
C LEU A 180 13.81 37.74 14.64
N ILE A 181 14.49 36.62 14.90
CA ILE A 181 15.70 36.21 14.19
C ILE A 181 15.24 35.33 13.02
N LEU A 182 15.01 35.95 11.86
CA LEU A 182 14.54 35.25 10.66
C LEU A 182 15.71 34.53 9.99
N THR A 183 15.52 33.23 9.75
CA THR A 183 16.49 32.36 9.08
C THR A 183 15.82 31.13 8.49
N GLU A 184 16.43 30.61 7.43
CA GLU A 184 16.09 29.32 6.81
C GLU A 184 17.08 28.20 7.19
N HIS A 185 18.10 28.50 8.02
CA HIS A 185 19.01 27.48 8.53
C HIS A 185 18.29 26.49 9.43
N SER A 186 18.61 25.21 9.26
CA SER A 186 18.21 24.14 10.16
C SER A 186 18.93 24.29 11.50
N VAL A 187 18.34 23.75 12.58
CA VAL A 187 19.05 23.63 13.88
C VAL A 187 20.30 22.75 13.80
N LEU A 188 20.47 21.94 12.74
CA LEU A 188 21.71 21.20 12.47
C LEU A 188 22.83 22.08 11.91
N ASP A 189 22.51 23.22 11.28
CA ASP A 189 23.49 24.06 10.60
C ASP A 189 24.28 24.89 11.62
N PRO A 190 25.62 24.89 11.60
CA PRO A 190 26.42 25.79 12.44
C PRO A 190 26.08 27.27 12.24
N GLY A 191 25.58 27.63 11.05
CA GLY A 191 25.07 28.97 10.72
C GLY A 191 23.89 29.41 11.60
N PHE A 192 22.97 28.49 11.94
CA PHE A 192 21.86 28.78 12.85
C PHE A 192 22.38 29.22 14.22
N TRP A 193 23.30 28.45 14.82
CA TRP A 193 23.84 28.73 16.15
C TRP A 193 24.81 29.91 16.19
N ALA A 194 25.52 30.19 15.09
CA ALA A 194 26.28 31.42 14.93
C ALA A 194 25.36 32.65 14.93
N LEU A 195 24.25 32.58 14.18
CA LEU A 195 23.24 33.65 14.11
C LEU A 195 22.52 33.85 15.45
N PHE A 196 22.11 32.75 16.09
CA PHE A 196 21.42 32.76 17.38
C PHE A 196 22.28 33.43 18.47
N ARG A 197 23.56 33.05 18.59
CA ARG A 197 24.49 33.67 19.55
C ARG A 197 24.78 35.12 19.21
N ARG A 198 25.08 35.44 17.94
CA ARG A 198 25.35 36.82 17.47
C ARG A 198 24.21 37.78 17.82
N HIS A 199 22.97 37.35 17.64
CA HIS A 199 21.79 38.18 17.90
C HIS A 199 21.21 38.00 19.31
N ARG A 200 21.85 37.23 20.20
CA ARG A 200 21.41 36.96 21.58
C ARG A 200 19.99 36.36 21.64
N GLY A 201 19.74 35.31 20.86
CA GLY A 201 18.46 34.61 20.85
C GLY A 201 18.00 34.19 22.25
N THR A 202 16.73 34.45 22.57
CA THR A 202 16.11 34.10 23.86
C THR A 202 15.18 32.90 23.78
N THR A 203 14.72 32.55 22.59
CA THR A 203 13.89 31.37 22.35
C THR A 203 13.97 30.88 20.91
N PHE A 204 13.60 29.62 20.70
CA PHE A 204 13.18 29.11 19.40
C PHE A 204 12.06 28.08 19.59
N ALA A 205 11.28 27.87 18.53
CA ALA A 205 10.21 26.89 18.55
C ALA A 205 10.73 25.50 18.17
N GLY A 206 10.30 24.49 18.90
CA GLY A 206 10.61 23.10 18.64
C GLY A 206 9.33 22.28 18.47
N VAL A 207 9.50 21.21 17.73
CA VAL A 207 8.54 20.13 17.49
C VAL A 207 9.32 18.84 17.73
N PRO A 208 8.71 17.65 17.94
CA PRO A 208 9.45 16.50 18.49
C PRO A 208 10.76 16.19 17.75
N HIS A 209 10.74 16.27 16.41
CA HIS A 209 11.94 16.11 15.59
C HIS A 209 13.08 17.08 15.92
N THR A 210 12.76 18.35 16.18
CA THR A 210 13.76 19.37 16.53
C THR A 210 14.58 18.92 17.73
N PHE A 211 13.95 18.34 18.75
CA PHE A 211 14.63 17.86 19.95
C PHE A 211 15.49 16.61 19.67
N ASP A 212 15.07 15.72 18.77
CA ASP A 212 15.91 14.62 18.28
C ASP A 212 17.16 15.13 17.54
N LEU A 213 17.05 16.24 16.79
CA LEU A 213 18.17 16.89 16.10
C LEU A 213 19.10 17.63 17.07
N LEU A 214 18.56 18.26 18.12
CA LEU A 214 19.35 18.92 19.18
C LEU A 214 20.27 17.94 19.92
N ASP A 215 19.82 16.71 20.15
CA ASP A 215 20.63 15.67 20.80
C ASP A 215 21.85 15.29 19.96
N ARG A 216 21.70 15.23 18.63
CA ARG A 216 22.79 14.83 17.69
C ARG A 216 23.93 15.83 17.62
N ILE A 217 23.67 17.09 17.96
CA ILE A 217 24.63 18.19 17.90
C ILE A 217 25.16 18.60 19.29
N GLY A 218 24.83 17.83 20.34
CA GLY A 218 25.30 18.10 21.71
C GLY A 218 24.75 19.41 22.29
N PHE A 219 23.45 19.69 22.10
CA PHE A 219 22.81 20.91 22.59
C PHE A 219 22.98 21.13 24.10
N ASP A 220 23.05 20.06 24.89
CA ASP A 220 23.30 20.07 26.33
C ASP A 220 24.67 20.66 26.71
N ALA A 221 25.65 20.59 25.82
CA ALA A 221 26.98 21.18 25.98
C ALA A 221 27.11 22.61 25.42
N MET A 222 26.10 23.14 24.72
CA MET A 222 26.16 24.48 24.11
C MET A 222 26.08 25.61 25.15
N ASP A 223 26.92 26.63 24.97
CA ASP A 223 26.83 27.87 25.74
C ASP A 223 25.85 28.87 25.07
N LEU A 224 24.71 29.07 25.72
CA LEU A 224 23.60 29.91 25.24
C LEU A 224 23.09 30.83 26.37
N PRO A 225 23.91 31.78 26.87
CA PRO A 225 23.65 32.54 28.10
C PRO A 225 22.49 33.56 28.01
N HIS A 226 21.82 33.63 26.85
CA HIS A 226 20.66 34.49 26.61
C HIS A 226 19.37 33.72 26.40
N LEU A 227 19.43 32.38 26.31
CA LEU A 227 18.25 31.52 26.20
C LEU A 227 17.40 31.69 27.47
N ARG A 228 16.15 32.11 27.33
CA ARG A 228 15.16 32.22 28.42
C ARG A 228 14.23 31.03 28.46
N TYR A 229 13.76 30.57 27.31
CA TYR A 229 12.83 29.45 27.24
C TYR A 229 12.85 28.74 25.88
N LEU A 230 12.51 27.46 25.91
CA LEU A 230 12.24 26.63 24.73
C LEU A 230 10.78 26.22 24.72
N THR A 231 10.20 26.13 23.53
CA THR A 231 8.79 25.77 23.35
C THR A 231 8.67 24.51 22.50
N GLN A 232 7.93 23.51 22.96
CA GLN A 232 7.60 22.31 22.19
C GLN A 232 6.11 22.27 21.87
N ALA A 233 5.75 22.07 20.60
CA ALA A 233 4.37 21.79 20.22
C ALA A 233 4.28 20.82 19.03
N GLY A 234 3.08 20.64 18.50
CA GLY A 234 2.83 19.96 17.22
C GLY A 234 2.90 18.42 17.24
N GLY A 235 3.38 17.82 18.32
CA GLY A 235 3.28 16.37 18.54
C GLY A 235 3.50 16.06 20.00
N ARG A 236 3.23 14.81 20.41
CA ARG A 236 3.65 14.33 21.73
C ARG A 236 5.17 14.16 21.71
N LEU A 237 5.87 14.92 22.53
CA LEU A 237 7.26 14.60 22.87
C LEU A 237 7.25 13.45 23.89
N ASP A 238 8.33 12.67 23.93
CA ASP A 238 8.49 11.62 24.94
C ASP A 238 8.55 12.20 26.36
N PRO A 239 7.80 11.66 27.34
CA PRO A 239 7.90 12.09 28.73
C PRO A 239 9.32 12.06 29.35
N ALA A 240 10.20 11.11 28.99
CA ALA A 240 11.57 11.14 29.50
C ALA A 240 12.41 12.26 28.84
N THR A 241 12.24 12.51 27.53
CA THR A 241 12.82 13.68 26.85
C THR A 241 12.27 15.01 27.40
N VAL A 242 10.96 15.13 27.67
CA VAL A 242 10.36 16.30 28.34
C VAL A 242 11.02 16.52 29.71
N ARG A 243 11.11 15.46 30.52
CA ARG A 243 11.75 15.50 31.84
C ARG A 243 13.21 15.94 31.75
N ARG A 244 13.96 15.43 30.76
CA ARG A 244 15.36 15.76 30.52
C ARG A 244 15.55 17.23 30.12
N PHE A 245 14.77 17.74 29.15
CA PHE A 245 14.85 19.15 28.75
C PHE A 245 14.37 20.11 29.85
N ALA A 246 13.35 19.75 30.63
CA ALA A 246 12.93 20.54 31.79
C ALA A 246 14.01 20.62 32.87
N ARG A 247 14.67 19.49 33.18
CA ARG A 247 15.80 19.41 34.11
C ARG A 247 17.00 20.24 33.64
N LEU A 248 17.44 20.01 32.39
CA LEU A 248 18.52 20.77 31.75
C LEU A 248 18.21 22.27 31.75
N GLY A 249 16.97 22.64 31.49
CA GLY A 249 16.50 24.02 31.58
C GLY A 249 16.70 24.62 32.97
N ARG A 250 16.22 23.96 34.03
CA ARG A 250 16.45 24.42 35.40
C ARG A 250 17.95 24.55 35.72
N GLU A 251 18.76 23.57 35.33
CA GLU A 251 20.21 23.55 35.58
C GLU A 251 20.96 24.66 34.83
N ARG A 252 20.43 25.09 33.67
CA ARG A 252 21.01 26.13 32.80
C ARG A 252 20.32 27.50 32.90
N GLY A 253 19.28 27.64 33.71
CA GLY A 253 18.56 28.90 33.94
C GLY A 253 17.48 29.27 32.90
N TRP A 254 16.93 28.31 32.16
CA TRP A 254 15.86 28.54 31.17
C TRP A 254 14.66 27.58 31.32
N GLN A 255 13.50 27.97 30.81
CA GLN A 255 12.24 27.23 30.98
C GLN A 255 11.91 26.33 29.78
N PHE A 256 11.30 25.17 30.02
CA PHE A 256 10.80 24.28 28.97
C PHE A 256 9.27 24.20 28.97
N PHE A 257 8.64 24.73 27.93
CA PHE A 257 7.18 24.71 27.77
C PHE A 257 6.75 23.63 26.79
N VAL A 258 6.04 22.60 27.27
CA VAL A 258 5.30 21.65 26.42
C VAL A 258 3.92 22.22 26.14
N MET A 259 3.48 22.19 24.89
CA MET A 259 2.27 22.88 24.44
C MET A 259 1.48 22.00 23.47
N TYR A 260 0.16 22.11 23.54
CA TYR A 260 -0.77 21.34 22.71
C TYR A 260 -1.72 22.27 21.96
N GLY A 261 -2.09 21.88 20.74
CA GLY A 261 -2.97 22.67 19.89
C GLY A 261 -3.08 22.14 18.46
N ALA A 262 -3.99 22.76 17.70
CA ALA A 262 -4.36 22.38 16.35
C ALA A 262 -4.55 23.63 15.48
N THR A 263 -4.57 23.47 14.16
CA THR A 263 -4.79 24.58 13.22
C THR A 263 -6.18 25.21 13.43
N GLU A 264 -7.16 24.36 13.75
CA GLU A 264 -8.56 24.64 14.07
C GLU A 264 -8.77 25.46 15.35
N ALA A 265 -7.73 25.64 16.16
CA ALA A 265 -7.71 26.53 17.32
C ALA A 265 -6.57 27.54 17.26
N THR A 266 -6.18 27.95 16.04
CA THR A 266 -5.13 28.94 15.80
C THR A 266 -3.80 28.56 16.47
N ALA A 267 -3.37 27.31 16.24
CA ALA A 267 -2.13 26.69 16.70
C ALA A 267 -2.03 26.23 18.16
N ARG A 268 -2.55 26.96 19.17
CA ARG A 268 -2.35 26.58 20.60
C ARG A 268 -3.65 26.56 21.42
N MET A 269 -3.81 25.54 22.27
CA MET A 269 -4.96 25.32 23.15
C MET A 269 -4.56 25.03 24.60
N ALA A 270 -3.40 24.40 24.83
CA ALA A 270 -2.88 24.09 26.16
C ALA A 270 -1.38 24.39 26.28
N TYR A 271 -0.95 24.56 27.52
CA TYR A 271 0.46 24.53 27.91
C TYR A 271 0.64 23.82 29.25
N LEU A 272 1.74 23.08 29.37
CA LEU A 272 2.26 22.59 30.63
C LEU A 272 3.17 23.68 31.22
N PRO A 273 2.87 24.20 32.41
CA PRO A 273 3.77 25.10 33.13
C PRO A 273 5.17 24.49 33.30
N PRO A 274 6.24 25.26 33.14
CA PRO A 274 7.60 24.72 33.03
C PRO A 274 8.12 24.11 34.34
N ASP A 275 7.61 24.60 35.49
CA ASP A 275 7.83 24.02 36.82
C ASP A 275 7.23 22.60 36.95
N LEU A 276 6.14 22.31 36.23
CA LEU A 276 5.50 21.00 36.22
C LEU A 276 6.09 20.05 35.17
N ALA A 277 6.89 20.55 34.22
CA ALA A 277 7.38 19.75 33.09
C ALA A 277 8.28 18.57 33.50
N GLU A 278 9.05 18.67 34.59
CA GLU A 278 9.84 17.52 35.07
C GLU A 278 8.98 16.46 35.79
N HIS A 279 7.94 16.91 36.49
CA HIS A 279 7.13 16.10 37.41
C HIS A 279 5.88 15.50 36.77
N ARG A 280 5.30 16.16 35.77
CA ARG A 280 4.09 15.75 35.03
C ARG A 280 4.34 15.70 33.50
N PRO A 281 5.46 15.12 33.02
CA PRO A 281 5.88 15.21 31.62
C PRO A 281 4.94 14.54 30.60
N GLU A 282 3.98 13.74 31.06
CA GLU A 282 2.93 13.13 30.23
C GLU A 282 1.76 14.07 29.90
N ALA A 283 1.59 15.15 30.67
CA ALA A 283 0.43 16.03 30.57
C ALA A 283 0.59 17.05 29.42
N ILE A 284 -0.53 17.40 28.78
CA ILE A 284 -0.62 18.61 27.93
C ILE A 284 -0.81 19.88 28.76
N GLY A 285 -0.99 19.72 30.08
CA GLY A 285 -1.08 20.81 31.05
C GLY A 285 -2.49 21.36 31.21
N ARG A 286 -2.62 22.69 31.16
CA ARG A 286 -3.87 23.43 31.34
C ARG A 286 -4.23 24.20 30.08
N ALA A 287 -5.50 24.58 29.92
CA ALA A 287 -5.93 25.45 28.82
C ALA A 287 -5.17 26.79 28.84
N ILE A 288 -4.93 27.36 27.66
CA ILE A 288 -4.37 28.72 27.53
C ILE A 288 -5.34 29.77 28.13
N PRO A 289 -4.84 30.97 28.52
CA PRO A 289 -5.71 32.07 28.97
C PRO A 289 -6.86 32.34 27.99
N GLY A 290 -8.08 32.46 28.54
CA GLY A 290 -9.32 32.62 27.76
C GLY A 290 -9.85 31.34 27.07
N GLY A 291 -9.15 30.21 27.18
CA GLY A 291 -9.59 28.90 26.71
C GLY A 291 -10.10 27.99 27.83
N ALA A 292 -10.92 27.01 27.47
CA ALA A 292 -11.44 25.99 28.39
C ALA A 292 -11.49 24.61 27.73
N PHE A 293 -11.13 23.57 28.48
CA PHE A 293 -11.30 22.17 28.09
C PHE A 293 -12.50 21.54 28.80
N GLY A 294 -13.22 20.68 28.08
CA GLY A 294 -14.16 19.71 28.60
C GLY A 294 -13.77 18.29 28.16
N ILE A 295 -14.29 17.29 28.88
CA ILE A 295 -14.23 15.89 28.48
C ILE A 295 -15.67 15.44 28.23
N GLU A 296 -16.01 15.09 27.00
CA GLU A 296 -17.30 14.49 26.66
C GLU A 296 -17.22 12.96 26.70
N PRO A 297 -18.16 12.24 27.36
CA PRO A 297 -18.13 10.79 27.42
C PRO A 297 -18.12 10.11 26.04
N VAL A 298 -17.40 8.99 25.92
CA VAL A 298 -17.33 8.17 24.69
C VAL A 298 -17.33 6.69 25.07
N ASP A 299 -18.11 5.88 24.35
CA ASP A 299 -18.24 4.44 24.60
C ASP A 299 -16.89 3.72 24.68
N GLY A 300 -16.74 2.91 25.73
CA GLY A 300 -15.54 2.12 26.03
C GLY A 300 -14.50 2.83 26.91
N PHE A 301 -14.77 4.02 27.44
CA PHE A 301 -13.88 4.73 28.38
C PHE A 301 -14.65 5.15 29.64
N THR A 302 -14.20 4.68 30.80
CA THR A 302 -14.83 4.97 32.10
C THR A 302 -14.36 6.31 32.69
N ASP A 303 -13.04 6.56 32.63
CA ASP A 303 -12.38 7.72 33.27
C ASP A 303 -11.75 8.70 32.24
N ALA A 304 -12.20 8.63 30.99
CA ALA A 304 -11.69 9.45 29.89
C ALA A 304 -12.77 9.66 28.81
N GLY A 305 -12.56 10.61 27.92
CA GLY A 305 -13.53 10.95 26.87
C GLY A 305 -12.95 11.86 25.80
N GLU A 306 -13.78 12.34 24.89
CA GLU A 306 -13.37 13.29 23.86
C GLU A 306 -12.99 14.63 24.50
N LEU A 307 -11.75 15.07 24.26
CA LEU A 307 -11.31 16.40 24.61
C LEU A 307 -12.01 17.41 23.69
N VAL A 308 -12.84 18.25 24.27
CA VAL A 308 -13.47 19.39 23.58
C VAL A 308 -12.88 20.69 24.08
N TYR A 309 -12.68 21.64 23.18
CA TYR A 309 -12.07 22.94 23.48
C TYR A 309 -13.02 24.09 23.12
N ARG A 310 -13.07 25.10 23.98
CA ARG A 310 -13.80 26.35 23.78
C ARG A 310 -12.82 27.50 23.98
N GLY A 311 -12.87 28.52 23.14
CA GLY A 311 -12.04 29.71 23.28
C GLY A 311 -12.15 30.65 22.08
N PRO A 312 -11.78 31.93 22.23
CA PRO A 312 -11.87 32.94 21.17
C PRO A 312 -10.94 32.67 19.96
N ASN A 313 -10.04 31.70 20.08
CA ASN A 313 -9.11 31.24 19.05
C ASN A 313 -9.61 30.04 18.22
N VAL A 314 -10.82 29.52 18.49
CA VAL A 314 -11.46 28.47 17.68
C VAL A 314 -11.82 29.02 16.30
N MET A 315 -11.53 28.25 15.25
CA MET A 315 -11.77 28.60 13.85
C MET A 315 -13.22 28.99 13.55
N MET A 316 -13.41 29.78 12.51
CA MET A 316 -14.74 30.05 11.96
C MET A 316 -15.38 28.79 11.36
N GLY A 317 -14.57 27.87 10.82
CA GLY A 317 -15.02 26.64 10.19
C GLY A 317 -14.00 26.12 9.18
N TYR A 318 -14.41 25.15 8.36
CA TYR A 318 -13.60 24.70 7.22
C TYR A 318 -14.06 25.39 5.92
N ALA A 319 -13.16 25.43 4.94
CA ALA A 319 -13.47 25.70 3.55
C ALA A 319 -13.10 24.46 2.72
N HIS A 320 -13.95 24.14 1.76
CA HIS A 320 -13.75 23.10 0.74
C HIS A 320 -13.82 23.66 -0.70
N ARG A 321 -14.41 24.85 -0.85
CA ARG A 321 -14.67 25.56 -2.13
C ARG A 321 -14.73 27.09 -1.87
N PRO A 322 -14.67 27.94 -2.92
CA PRO A 322 -14.63 29.40 -2.75
C PRO A 322 -15.81 30.01 -1.99
N GLU A 323 -17.01 29.46 -2.14
CA GLU A 323 -18.22 30.04 -1.53
C GLU A 323 -18.21 29.94 0.01
N ASP A 324 -17.46 28.98 0.57
CA ASP A 324 -17.36 28.80 2.01
C ASP A 324 -16.57 29.96 2.68
N LEU A 325 -15.82 30.76 1.90
CA LEU A 325 -15.08 31.93 2.37
C LEU A 325 -15.99 33.09 2.80
N ALA A 326 -17.26 33.08 2.36
CA ALA A 326 -18.27 34.06 2.75
C ALA A 326 -18.95 33.75 4.10
N LEU A 327 -18.79 32.53 4.62
CA LEU A 327 -19.51 32.06 5.79
C LEU A 327 -18.97 32.70 7.08
N GLY A 328 -19.86 32.87 8.06
CA GLY A 328 -19.49 33.32 9.41
C GLY A 328 -18.78 32.23 10.22
N SER A 329 -18.83 32.38 11.55
CA SER A 329 -18.43 31.32 12.48
C SER A 329 -19.52 30.24 12.57
N GLU A 330 -19.10 28.99 12.49
CA GLU A 330 -19.93 27.78 12.53
C GLU A 330 -19.53 26.86 13.71
N VAL A 331 -18.48 27.22 14.47
CA VAL A 331 -17.84 26.34 15.46
C VAL A 331 -17.59 27.06 16.79
N ASP A 332 -18.51 26.92 17.73
CA ASP A 332 -18.34 27.41 19.12
C ASP A 332 -17.51 26.45 19.99
N VAL A 333 -17.45 25.18 19.58
CA VAL A 333 -16.80 24.10 20.33
C VAL A 333 -15.97 23.25 19.37
N LEU A 334 -14.65 23.32 19.53
CA LEU A 334 -13.76 22.43 18.79
C LEU A 334 -13.76 21.05 19.45
N ARG A 335 -14.44 20.10 18.83
CA ARG A 335 -14.17 18.66 19.03
C ARG A 335 -12.79 18.36 18.47
N THR A 336 -11.81 18.14 19.35
CA THR A 336 -10.41 17.96 18.93
C THR A 336 -10.18 16.60 18.25
N GLY A 337 -11.10 15.65 18.43
CA GLY A 337 -10.92 14.26 18.07
C GLY A 337 -9.94 13.53 18.99
N ASP A 338 -9.46 14.13 20.08
CA ASP A 338 -8.50 13.52 21.00
C ASP A 338 -9.22 12.84 22.18
N ILE A 339 -8.69 11.72 22.67
CA ILE A 339 -9.18 11.14 23.93
C ILE A 339 -8.23 11.57 25.04
N ALA A 340 -8.80 12.23 26.04
CA ALA A 340 -8.07 12.73 27.19
C ALA A 340 -8.77 12.33 28.49
N ARG A 341 -7.97 12.37 29.56
CA ARG A 341 -8.46 12.36 30.95
C ARG A 341 -7.97 13.61 31.66
N ARG A 342 -8.68 13.98 32.73
CA ARG A 342 -8.26 15.04 33.64
C ARG A 342 -7.74 14.39 34.92
N GLY A 343 -6.51 14.71 35.31
CA GLY A 343 -5.91 14.23 36.54
C GLY A 343 -6.51 14.91 37.78
N ALA A 344 -6.27 14.33 38.96
CA ALA A 344 -6.67 14.92 40.24
C ALA A 344 -5.95 16.25 40.55
N ASP A 345 -4.80 16.47 39.91
CA ASP A 345 -4.07 17.74 39.84
C ASP A 345 -4.74 18.81 38.95
N GLY A 346 -5.84 18.46 38.29
CA GLY A 346 -6.58 19.31 37.36
C GLY A 346 -5.96 19.45 35.98
N LEU A 347 -4.80 18.82 35.71
CA LEU A 347 -4.13 18.83 34.41
C LEU A 347 -4.80 17.85 33.44
N TYR A 348 -4.64 18.10 32.14
CA TYR A 348 -5.16 17.24 31.08
C TYR A 348 -4.03 16.38 30.50
N GLU A 349 -4.32 15.10 30.28
CA GLU A 349 -3.43 14.15 29.62
C GLU A 349 -4.13 13.61 28.36
N VAL A 350 -3.52 13.80 27.18
CA VAL A 350 -3.99 13.19 25.93
C VAL A 350 -3.45 11.75 25.88
N ILE A 351 -4.31 10.81 26.26
CA ILE A 351 -3.98 9.39 26.30
C ILE A 351 -4.06 8.74 24.91
N GLY A 352 -4.91 9.27 24.02
CA GLY A 352 -5.06 8.79 22.64
C GLY A 352 -5.78 9.78 21.72
N ARG A 353 -6.25 9.32 20.55
CA ARG A 353 -7.19 10.10 19.70
C ARG A 353 -8.35 9.22 19.24
N ARG A 354 -9.59 9.71 19.19
CA ARG A 354 -10.76 9.02 18.62
C ARG A 354 -10.44 8.41 17.25
N SER A 355 -9.63 9.10 16.44
CA SER A 355 -9.15 8.69 15.12
C SER A 355 -7.79 7.96 15.11
N ARG A 356 -7.09 7.84 16.25
CA ARG A 356 -5.87 7.04 16.45
C ARG A 356 -6.09 5.88 17.42
N PHE A 357 -7.31 5.34 17.47
CA PHE A 357 -7.50 3.94 17.81
C PHE A 357 -7.53 3.12 16.53
N VAL A 358 -6.96 1.93 16.60
CA VAL A 358 -7.17 0.87 15.61
C VAL A 358 -8.01 -0.22 16.26
N LYS A 359 -9.00 -0.78 15.54
CA LYS A 359 -9.84 -1.87 16.06
C LYS A 359 -9.40 -3.20 15.45
N LEU A 360 -8.21 -3.67 15.83
CA LEU A 360 -7.70 -4.96 15.39
C LEU A 360 -8.38 -6.09 16.15
N TYR A 361 -9.06 -6.99 15.45
CA TYR A 361 -9.78 -8.13 16.06
C TYR A 361 -10.80 -7.72 17.15
N GLY A 362 -11.36 -6.51 17.05
CA GLY A 362 -12.25 -5.95 18.07
C GLY A 362 -11.55 -5.32 19.28
N LEU A 363 -10.22 -5.47 19.42
CA LEU A 363 -9.42 -4.79 20.43
C LEU A 363 -9.20 -3.34 20.01
N ARG A 364 -9.68 -2.40 20.84
CA ARG A 364 -9.47 -0.95 20.63
C ARG A 364 -8.09 -0.55 21.15
N ILE A 365 -7.09 -0.60 20.28
CA ILE A 365 -5.68 -0.34 20.63
C ILE A 365 -5.39 1.14 20.50
N ASP A 366 -4.88 1.73 21.59
CA ASP A 366 -4.41 3.10 21.62
C ASP A 366 -2.99 3.19 21.06
N LEU A 367 -2.85 3.79 19.87
CA LEU A 367 -1.57 3.92 19.18
C LEU A 367 -0.55 4.75 19.99
N GLN A 368 -1.01 5.68 20.81
CA GLN A 368 -0.14 6.60 21.55
C GLN A 368 0.34 6.00 22.88
N ARG A 369 -0.51 5.17 23.51
CA ARG A 369 -0.09 4.29 24.60
C ARG A 369 0.93 3.26 24.12
N LEU A 370 0.73 2.69 22.93
CA LEU A 370 1.64 1.72 22.31
C LEU A 370 3.01 2.33 21.98
N GLU A 371 3.05 3.54 21.41
CA GLU A 371 4.30 4.33 21.22
C GLU A 371 5.08 4.52 22.53
N THR A 372 4.37 4.79 23.63
CA THR A 372 4.99 5.02 24.95
C THR A 372 5.55 3.72 25.52
N ALA A 373 4.76 2.64 25.52
CA ALA A 373 5.19 1.35 26.07
C ALA A 373 6.33 0.67 25.28
N LEU A 374 6.42 0.94 23.96
CA LEU A 374 7.58 0.52 23.15
C LEU A 374 8.86 1.23 23.61
N ARG A 375 8.76 2.52 23.91
CA ARG A 375 9.88 3.35 24.35
C ARG A 375 10.37 2.96 25.74
N ASP A 376 9.47 2.59 26.66
CA ASP A 376 9.82 2.00 27.96
C ASP A 376 10.61 0.68 27.82
N ARG A 377 10.51 0.01 26.66
CA ARG A 377 11.29 -1.19 26.28
C ARG A 377 12.48 -0.88 25.36
N GLY A 378 12.93 0.37 25.38
CA GLY A 378 14.09 0.88 24.66
C GLY A 378 13.88 1.14 23.17
N VAL A 379 12.64 1.09 22.65
CA VAL A 379 12.34 1.23 21.22
C VAL A 379 11.64 2.57 20.94
N THR A 380 12.37 3.56 20.45
CA THR A 380 11.79 4.85 20.05
C THR A 380 11.07 4.69 18.71
N ALA A 381 9.73 4.78 18.73
CA ALA A 381 8.90 4.51 17.55
C ALA A 381 7.68 5.43 17.41
N LEU A 382 7.17 5.49 16.18
CA LEU A 382 5.89 6.08 15.78
C LEU A 382 4.93 4.98 15.34
N CYS A 383 3.74 4.92 15.94
CA CYS A 383 2.72 3.91 15.64
C CYS A 383 1.51 4.52 14.93
N THR A 384 1.00 3.82 13.94
CA THR A 384 -0.20 4.14 13.19
C THR A 384 -0.86 2.85 12.74
N GLY A 385 -1.98 2.89 12.04
CA GLY A 385 -2.64 1.67 11.57
C GLY A 385 -4.10 1.86 11.18
N ASP A 386 -4.72 0.76 10.82
CA ASP A 386 -6.14 0.63 10.47
C ASP A 386 -6.72 -0.63 11.15
N ASP A 387 -7.95 -0.99 10.82
CA ASP A 387 -8.64 -2.12 11.46
C ASP A 387 -8.11 -3.50 11.02
N GLU A 388 -7.11 -3.56 10.13
CA GLU A 388 -6.44 -4.80 9.71
C GLU A 388 -4.98 -4.87 10.14
N HIS A 389 -4.23 -3.75 10.16
CA HIS A 389 -2.81 -3.74 10.52
C HIS A 389 -2.36 -2.54 11.38
N LEU A 390 -1.45 -2.82 12.32
CA LEU A 390 -0.57 -1.86 12.98
C LEU A 390 0.66 -1.57 12.10
N ALA A 391 1.18 -0.35 12.19
CA ALA A 391 2.25 0.20 11.36
C ALA A 391 3.22 0.99 12.26
N VAL A 392 4.46 0.53 12.39
CA VAL A 392 5.44 1.04 13.38
C VAL A 392 6.78 1.39 12.73
N ALA A 393 7.10 2.67 12.63
CA ALA A 393 8.45 3.11 12.27
C ALA A 393 9.26 3.30 13.56
N ALA A 394 10.39 2.60 13.70
CA ALA A 394 11.30 2.73 14.82
C ALA A 394 12.67 3.27 14.37
N THR A 395 13.39 3.89 15.29
CA THR A 395 14.78 4.35 15.08
C THR A 395 15.70 3.72 16.13
N GLY A 396 17.01 3.78 15.90
CA GLY A 396 18.02 3.09 16.69
C GLY A 396 18.42 1.73 16.12
N ASN A 397 19.30 1.02 16.85
CA ASN A 397 19.97 -0.19 16.36
C ASN A 397 19.14 -1.46 16.66
N HIS A 398 17.92 -1.52 16.12
CA HIS A 398 16.96 -2.62 16.33
C HIS A 398 16.72 -3.42 15.05
N ASP A 399 16.28 -4.68 15.20
CA ASP A 399 15.69 -5.45 14.09
C ASP A 399 14.21 -5.12 13.92
N ALA A 400 13.74 -4.98 12.68
CA ALA A 400 12.32 -4.78 12.39
C ALA A 400 11.46 -5.95 12.92
N GLY A 401 11.96 -7.18 12.90
CA GLY A 401 11.30 -8.34 13.51
C GLY A 401 11.20 -8.25 15.04
N GLU A 402 12.19 -7.68 15.71
CA GLU A 402 12.19 -7.40 17.16
C GLU A 402 11.14 -6.34 17.52
N VAL A 403 11.16 -5.20 16.82
CA VAL A 403 10.17 -4.13 16.97
C VAL A 403 8.76 -4.67 16.74
N ARG A 404 8.56 -5.48 15.70
CA ARG A 404 7.30 -6.15 15.38
C ARG A 404 6.81 -7.04 16.53
N ARG A 405 7.67 -7.90 17.08
CA ARG A 405 7.34 -8.75 18.24
C ARG A 405 6.99 -7.94 19.48
N LYS A 406 7.84 -6.97 19.87
CA LYS A 406 7.62 -6.11 21.05
C LYS A 406 6.31 -5.33 20.94
N THR A 407 6.00 -4.78 19.76
CA THR A 407 4.74 -4.07 19.50
C THR A 407 3.54 -5.00 19.65
N ALA A 408 3.59 -6.17 19.02
CA ALA A 408 2.48 -7.11 19.00
C ALA A 408 2.13 -7.61 20.41
N GLU A 409 3.14 -7.91 21.22
CA GLU A 409 3.00 -8.24 22.63
C GLU A 409 2.34 -7.10 23.43
N LEU A 410 2.84 -5.86 23.30
CA LEU A 410 2.32 -4.69 24.00
C LEU A 410 0.89 -4.30 23.58
N ALA A 411 0.53 -4.55 22.32
CA ALA A 411 -0.79 -4.29 21.76
C ALA A 411 -1.78 -5.46 21.97
N GLY A 412 -1.32 -6.62 22.45
CA GLY A 412 -2.15 -7.81 22.63
C GLY A 412 -2.63 -8.46 21.33
N VAL A 413 -1.87 -8.34 20.23
CA VAL A 413 -2.26 -8.82 18.90
C VAL A 413 -1.25 -9.80 18.30
N PRO A 414 -1.63 -10.60 17.28
CA PRO A 414 -0.67 -11.44 16.55
C PRO A 414 0.46 -10.65 15.91
N VAL A 415 1.69 -11.17 15.94
CA VAL A 415 2.89 -10.55 15.36
C VAL A 415 2.72 -10.23 13.86
N GLY A 416 1.92 -11.02 13.14
CA GLY A 416 1.65 -10.83 11.72
C GLY A 416 0.70 -9.68 11.35
N VAL A 417 0.02 -9.02 12.30
CA VAL A 417 -0.74 -7.78 12.03
C VAL A 417 0.03 -6.52 12.39
N VAL A 418 1.24 -6.63 12.94
CA VAL A 418 2.14 -5.49 13.07
C VAL A 418 3.08 -5.48 11.88
N ASN A 419 3.14 -4.38 11.16
CA ASN A 419 4.21 -4.08 10.23
C ASN A 419 5.18 -3.12 10.91
N ALA A 420 6.48 -3.43 10.89
CA ALA A 420 7.50 -2.58 11.47
C ALA A 420 8.63 -2.31 10.47
N ALA A 421 9.16 -1.09 10.50
CA ALA A 421 10.31 -0.69 9.72
C ALA A 421 11.29 0.06 10.64
N VAL A 422 12.58 -0.23 10.50
CA VAL A 422 13.63 0.48 11.23
C VAL A 422 14.28 1.47 10.27
N VAL A 423 14.31 2.74 10.69
CA VAL A 423 14.76 3.88 9.90
C VAL A 423 15.85 4.63 10.66
N ALA A 424 16.81 5.20 9.94
CA ALA A 424 17.85 6.02 10.55
C ALA A 424 17.23 7.17 11.36
N ASP A 425 16.27 7.87 10.74
CA ASP A 425 15.54 8.99 11.32
C ASP A 425 14.04 8.69 11.25
N LEU A 426 13.30 8.97 12.32
CA LEU A 426 11.85 8.87 12.28
C LEU A 426 11.29 9.85 11.23
N PRO A 427 10.25 9.47 10.46
CA PRO A 427 9.72 10.32 9.41
C PRO A 427 8.89 11.47 9.97
N MET A 428 9.31 12.70 9.69
CA MET A 428 8.71 13.92 10.22
C MET A 428 8.39 14.89 9.08
N LEU A 429 7.29 15.63 9.20
CA LEU A 429 6.92 16.68 8.26
C LEU A 429 7.92 17.85 8.32
N PRO A 430 7.96 18.79 7.36
CA PRO A 430 8.72 20.05 7.48
C PRO A 430 8.30 20.90 8.70
N SER A 431 7.09 20.68 9.20
CA SER A 431 6.59 21.21 10.47
C SER A 431 7.11 20.44 11.71
N GLY A 432 8.04 19.49 11.52
CA GLY A 432 8.64 18.53 12.46
C GLY A 432 7.69 17.77 13.40
N LYS A 433 6.44 17.62 12.97
CA LYS A 433 5.44 16.69 13.54
C LYS A 433 5.66 15.31 12.92
N PRO A 434 5.31 14.19 13.58
CA PRO A 434 5.26 12.86 12.96
C PRO A 434 4.52 12.82 11.62
N ASP A 435 5.18 12.39 10.54
CA ASP A 435 4.53 12.09 9.26
C ASP A 435 3.98 10.67 9.31
N TYR A 436 2.83 10.49 9.99
CA TYR A 436 2.15 9.19 10.02
C TYR A 436 1.79 8.61 8.63
N PRO A 437 1.46 9.42 7.60
CA PRO A 437 1.44 8.96 6.22
C PRO A 437 2.78 8.37 5.74
N ALA A 438 3.93 8.96 6.05
CA ALA A 438 5.24 8.37 5.78
C ALA A 438 5.49 7.11 6.61
N VAL A 439 5.11 7.07 7.90
CA VAL A 439 5.15 5.83 8.70
C VAL A 439 4.38 4.72 7.96
N ARG A 440 3.15 4.99 7.51
CA ARG A 440 2.36 4.03 6.70
C ARG A 440 2.98 3.69 5.35
N ARG A 441 3.83 4.54 4.76
CA ARG A 441 4.57 4.23 3.51
C ARG A 441 5.78 3.35 3.79
N LEU A 442 6.56 3.67 4.82
CA LEU A 442 7.75 2.94 5.26
C LEU A 442 7.43 1.56 5.83
N THR A 443 6.28 1.44 6.49
CA THR A 443 5.79 0.21 7.13
C THR A 443 4.67 -0.46 6.34
N ARG A 444 4.36 0.03 5.14
CA ARG A 444 3.46 -0.71 4.25
C ARG A 444 4.17 -1.98 3.81
N PRO A 445 3.52 -3.15 3.85
CA PRO A 445 3.97 -4.28 3.05
C PRO A 445 4.09 -3.80 1.59
N THR A 446 5.25 -4.01 0.98
CA THR A 446 5.56 -3.45 -0.36
C THR A 446 4.73 -4.13 -1.45
N GLU A 447 3.53 -3.63 -1.66
CA GLU A 447 2.65 -3.96 -2.79
C GLU A 447 2.84 -2.92 -3.91
N PRO A 448 3.09 -3.30 -5.18
CA PRO A 448 3.69 -2.38 -6.17
C PRO A 448 2.67 -1.81 -7.15
N ASN A 449 2.59 -0.48 -7.32
CA ASN A 449 2.23 0.12 -8.62
C ASN A 449 2.52 1.63 -8.78
N THR A 450 3.23 1.94 -9.87
CA THR A 450 3.10 3.07 -10.83
C THR A 450 2.40 4.38 -10.36
N THR A 451 2.98 5.59 -10.48
CA THR A 451 4.09 6.13 -11.31
C THR A 451 4.77 7.31 -10.58
N ALA A 452 6.00 7.77 -10.86
CA ALA A 452 7.18 7.33 -11.64
C ALA A 452 8.29 8.43 -11.45
N PRO A 453 9.58 8.24 -11.82
CA PRO A 453 10.25 7.06 -12.40
C PRO A 453 10.80 6.11 -11.33
N ALA A 454 11.48 5.05 -11.77
CA ALA A 454 11.88 3.93 -10.94
C ALA A 454 13.12 4.22 -10.05
N ASP A 455 13.14 3.60 -8.87
CA ASP A 455 14.18 2.61 -8.60
C ASP A 455 13.53 1.30 -8.07
N ASP A 456 14.28 0.21 -8.12
CA ASP A 456 13.85 -1.17 -8.41
C ASP A 456 12.55 -1.75 -7.80
N GLY A 457 11.78 -2.46 -8.64
CA GLY A 457 10.53 -3.12 -8.27
C GLY A 457 10.71 -4.62 -8.02
N ASP A 458 10.38 -5.11 -6.82
CA ASP A 458 10.56 -6.52 -6.50
C ASP A 458 9.47 -7.43 -7.12
N LEU A 459 9.84 -8.18 -8.17
CA LEU A 459 8.95 -9.20 -8.75
C LEU A 459 8.68 -10.36 -7.78
N ARG A 460 9.50 -10.58 -6.74
CA ARG A 460 9.26 -11.63 -5.73
C ARG A 460 7.95 -11.41 -5.01
N ALA A 461 7.54 -10.16 -4.75
CA ALA A 461 6.23 -9.86 -4.17
C ALA A 461 5.06 -10.30 -5.09
N VAL A 462 5.20 -10.09 -6.40
CA VAL A 462 4.21 -10.56 -7.40
C VAL A 462 4.15 -12.10 -7.44
N PHE A 463 5.31 -12.76 -7.30
CA PHE A 463 5.41 -14.22 -7.21
C PHE A 463 4.84 -14.77 -5.89
N ALA A 464 5.05 -14.08 -4.78
CA ALA A 464 4.56 -14.41 -3.45
C ALA A 464 3.03 -14.45 -3.40
N ASP A 465 2.35 -13.37 -3.80
CA ASP A 465 0.89 -13.33 -3.74
C ASP A 465 0.25 -14.37 -4.67
N VAL A 466 0.68 -14.47 -5.93
CA VAL A 466 0.00 -15.37 -6.89
C VAL A 466 0.28 -16.86 -6.62
N LEU A 467 1.46 -17.20 -6.11
CA LEU A 467 1.78 -18.58 -5.71
C LEU A 467 1.36 -18.90 -4.27
N GLN A 468 0.93 -17.88 -3.51
CA GLN A 468 0.65 -17.96 -2.08
C GLN A 468 1.86 -18.56 -1.33
N LEU A 469 3.01 -17.91 -1.53
CA LEU A 469 4.30 -18.24 -0.90
C LEU A 469 4.79 -17.01 -0.13
N ASP A 470 5.54 -17.22 0.95
CA ASP A 470 6.11 -16.11 1.71
C ASP A 470 7.24 -15.47 0.90
N ALA A 471 7.13 -14.16 0.61
CA ALA A 471 8.03 -13.46 -0.32
C ALA A 471 9.52 -13.60 0.04
N ASP A 472 9.83 -13.60 1.33
CA ASP A 472 11.19 -13.74 1.86
C ASP A 472 11.80 -15.12 1.55
N THR A 473 10.97 -16.15 1.40
CA THR A 473 11.40 -17.53 1.10
C THR A 473 11.62 -17.81 -0.39
N ILE A 474 11.25 -16.88 -1.26
CA ILE A 474 11.35 -17.04 -2.72
C ILE A 474 12.76 -16.71 -3.18
N ASP A 475 13.52 -17.71 -3.62
CA ASP A 475 14.84 -17.52 -4.23
C ASP A 475 14.71 -16.64 -5.51
N PRO A 476 15.41 -15.49 -5.61
CA PRO A 476 15.41 -14.64 -6.81
C PRO A 476 15.95 -15.36 -8.08
N ALA A 477 16.71 -16.45 -7.92
CA ALA A 477 17.18 -17.30 -9.01
C ALA A 477 16.16 -18.36 -9.46
N ALA A 478 15.08 -18.58 -8.69
CA ALA A 478 14.02 -19.51 -9.06
C ALA A 478 13.09 -18.91 -10.13
N SER A 479 12.59 -19.76 -11.03
CA SER A 479 11.54 -19.39 -12.00
C SER A 479 10.13 -19.70 -11.47
N PHE A 480 9.10 -19.27 -12.20
CA PHE A 480 7.69 -19.61 -11.89
C PHE A 480 7.46 -21.12 -11.81
N ILE A 481 8.15 -21.86 -12.67
CA ILE A 481 8.15 -23.32 -12.63
C ILE A 481 8.77 -23.82 -11.34
N ASP A 482 9.93 -23.34 -10.92
CA ASP A 482 10.66 -23.91 -9.78
C ASP A 482 9.88 -23.74 -8.48
N LEU A 483 9.26 -22.56 -8.29
CA LEU A 483 8.38 -22.21 -7.18
C LEU A 483 7.01 -22.92 -7.17
N GLY A 484 6.82 -23.93 -8.04
CA GLY A 484 5.63 -24.77 -8.02
C GLY A 484 4.41 -24.19 -8.74
N GLY A 485 4.60 -23.16 -9.58
CA GLY A 485 3.55 -22.56 -10.39
C GLY A 485 2.78 -23.59 -11.24
N THR A 486 1.45 -23.43 -11.29
CA THR A 486 0.52 -24.36 -11.94
C THR A 486 -0.16 -23.67 -13.12
N SER A 487 -0.82 -24.45 -13.99
CA SER A 487 -1.57 -23.86 -15.12
C SER A 487 -2.75 -22.97 -14.70
N LEU A 488 -3.17 -23.00 -13.43
CA LEU A 488 -4.21 -22.13 -12.88
C LEU A 488 -3.60 -20.79 -12.45
N THR A 489 -2.62 -20.82 -11.52
CA THR A 489 -1.90 -19.62 -11.06
C THR A 489 -1.14 -18.91 -12.20
N TYR A 490 -0.85 -19.63 -13.29
CA TYR A 490 -0.24 -19.10 -14.51
C TYR A 490 -1.00 -17.96 -15.16
N VAL A 491 -2.34 -18.05 -15.22
CA VAL A 491 -3.17 -17.01 -15.87
C VAL A 491 -3.03 -15.71 -15.10
N THR A 492 -3.34 -15.75 -13.80
CA THR A 492 -3.22 -14.62 -12.89
C THR A 492 -1.80 -14.05 -12.83
N MET A 493 -0.77 -14.90 -12.88
CA MET A 493 0.63 -14.45 -12.95
C MET A 493 0.94 -13.72 -14.26
N SER A 494 0.60 -14.30 -15.40
CA SER A 494 0.92 -13.71 -16.72
C SER A 494 0.29 -12.34 -16.89
N VAL A 495 -0.94 -12.14 -16.40
CA VAL A 495 -1.65 -10.85 -16.44
C VAL A 495 -1.00 -9.83 -15.51
N ARG A 496 -0.58 -10.23 -14.29
CA ARG A 496 0.11 -9.33 -13.34
C ARG A 496 1.50 -8.94 -13.84
N LEU A 497 2.31 -9.89 -14.30
CA LEU A 497 3.63 -9.60 -14.88
C LEU A 497 3.53 -8.76 -16.16
N GLN A 498 2.52 -9.00 -17.01
CA GLN A 498 2.26 -8.14 -18.19
C GLN A 498 1.88 -6.71 -17.80
N ARG A 499 1.24 -6.47 -16.64
CA ARG A 499 0.99 -5.11 -16.11
C ARG A 499 2.26 -4.44 -15.59
N VAL A 500 3.12 -5.18 -14.90
CA VAL A 500 4.37 -4.65 -14.30
C VAL A 500 5.47 -4.44 -15.36
N LEU A 501 5.70 -5.42 -16.22
CA LEU A 501 6.77 -5.42 -17.24
C LEU A 501 6.35 -4.81 -18.58
N GLY A 502 5.05 -4.63 -18.83
CA GLY A 502 4.50 -4.03 -20.06
C GLY A 502 4.58 -4.92 -21.32
N ARG A 503 5.60 -5.78 -21.44
CA ARG A 503 5.72 -6.85 -22.45
C ARG A 503 6.38 -8.06 -21.82
N LEU A 504 5.64 -9.16 -21.73
CA LEU A 504 6.12 -10.41 -21.14
C LEU A 504 7.04 -11.16 -22.15
N PRO A 505 8.23 -11.64 -21.73
CA PRO A 505 9.09 -12.45 -22.58
C PRO A 505 8.45 -13.77 -23.01
N VAL A 506 8.86 -14.31 -24.16
CA VAL A 506 8.53 -15.69 -24.54
C VAL A 506 9.20 -16.63 -23.54
N ASP A 507 8.45 -17.64 -23.07
CA ASP A 507 8.89 -18.60 -22.05
C ASP A 507 9.30 -18.00 -20.69
N TRP A 508 8.78 -16.81 -20.34
CA TRP A 508 9.00 -16.13 -19.05
C TRP A 508 8.90 -17.04 -17.82
N GLN A 509 8.06 -18.08 -17.87
CA GLN A 509 7.87 -19.02 -16.74
C GLN A 509 9.11 -19.86 -16.40
N ARG A 510 10.10 -19.89 -17.29
CA ARG A 510 11.41 -20.54 -17.13
C ARG A 510 12.53 -19.55 -16.79
N ILE A 511 12.26 -18.25 -16.88
CA ILE A 511 13.26 -17.20 -16.61
C ILE A 511 13.27 -16.95 -15.09
N PRO A 512 14.45 -16.89 -14.45
CA PRO A 512 14.58 -16.48 -13.05
C PRO A 512 13.96 -15.12 -12.76
N ILE A 513 13.39 -14.94 -11.58
CA ILE A 513 12.73 -13.68 -11.17
C ILE A 513 13.66 -12.47 -11.35
N ARG A 514 14.92 -12.59 -10.92
CA ARG A 514 15.95 -11.54 -11.07
C ARG A 514 16.24 -11.13 -12.52
N ASP A 515 16.06 -12.05 -13.46
CA ASP A 515 16.37 -11.84 -14.88
C ASP A 515 15.13 -11.32 -15.63
N LEU A 516 13.92 -11.60 -15.13
CA LEU A 516 12.69 -10.91 -15.52
C LEU A 516 12.70 -9.43 -15.08
N GLN A 517 13.20 -9.12 -13.88
CA GLN A 517 13.34 -7.73 -13.37
C GLN A 517 14.25 -6.88 -14.27
N ARG A 518 15.36 -7.46 -14.76
CA ARG A 518 16.36 -6.77 -15.60
C ARG A 518 15.93 -6.51 -17.05
N SER A 519 14.73 -6.94 -17.45
CA SER A 519 14.25 -6.81 -18.83
C SER A 519 13.66 -5.41 -19.10
N PRO A 520 14.25 -4.57 -19.99
CA PRO A 520 13.85 -3.17 -20.15
C PRO A 520 12.47 -3.03 -20.78
N ALA A 521 11.61 -2.19 -20.18
CA ALA A 521 10.25 -1.94 -20.64
C ALA A 521 10.19 -0.98 -21.86
N PRO A 522 9.64 -1.40 -23.02
CA PRO A 522 9.53 -0.53 -24.20
C PRO A 522 8.38 0.50 -24.08
N ARG A 523 8.53 1.66 -24.72
CA ARG A 523 7.56 2.78 -24.68
C ARG A 523 6.14 2.33 -25.05
N ARG A 524 5.16 2.63 -24.18
CA ARG A 524 3.74 2.30 -24.35
C ARG A 524 3.19 2.78 -25.70
N ARG A 525 2.74 1.84 -26.53
CA ARG A 525 1.76 2.07 -27.61
C ARG A 525 0.51 1.23 -27.30
N TRP A 526 -0.67 1.70 -27.67
CA TRP A 526 -1.94 1.03 -27.34
C TRP A 526 -2.09 -0.42 -27.89
N TRP A 527 -1.29 -0.79 -28.89
CA TRP A 527 -1.20 -2.14 -29.49
C TRP A 527 0.02 -2.98 -29.06
N SER A 528 0.87 -2.51 -28.13
CA SER A 528 2.13 -3.22 -27.80
C SER A 528 1.98 -4.35 -26.76
N ALA A 529 0.78 -4.60 -26.26
CA ALA A 529 0.55 -5.56 -25.19
C ALA A 529 0.38 -6.99 -25.75
N THR A 530 0.89 -7.95 -24.99
CA THR A 530 1.04 -9.35 -25.39
C THR A 530 0.26 -10.26 -24.46
N LEU A 531 -0.47 -11.21 -25.05
CA LEU A 531 -1.26 -12.21 -24.33
C LEU A 531 -0.87 -13.60 -24.85
N GLU A 532 -0.67 -14.56 -23.96
CA GLU A 532 -0.40 -15.93 -24.40
C GLU A 532 -1.63 -16.57 -25.04
N THR A 533 -1.38 -17.29 -26.14
CA THR A 533 -2.42 -18.03 -26.87
C THR A 533 -3.09 -19.09 -26.01
N SER A 534 -2.36 -19.73 -25.09
CA SER A 534 -2.92 -20.68 -24.12
C SER A 534 -3.97 -20.04 -23.19
N VAL A 535 -3.80 -18.77 -22.83
CA VAL A 535 -4.73 -17.99 -21.99
C VAL A 535 -5.91 -17.49 -22.81
N ALA A 536 -5.64 -16.97 -24.01
CA ALA A 536 -6.66 -16.50 -24.94
C ALA A 536 -7.63 -17.64 -25.36
N LEU A 537 -7.08 -18.79 -25.74
CA LEU A 537 -7.86 -19.98 -26.09
C LEU A 537 -8.65 -20.54 -24.90
N ARG A 538 -8.13 -20.44 -23.66
CA ARG A 538 -8.88 -20.84 -22.46
C ARG A 538 -10.12 -19.96 -22.25
N ALA A 539 -9.99 -18.65 -22.37
CA ALA A 539 -11.13 -17.73 -22.27
C ALA A 539 -12.13 -17.91 -23.42
N ALA A 540 -11.65 -18.02 -24.66
CA ALA A 540 -12.51 -18.27 -25.82
C ALA A 540 -13.24 -19.61 -25.69
N ALA A 541 -12.53 -20.68 -25.29
CA ALA A 541 -13.12 -22.00 -25.11
C ALA A 541 -14.25 -22.02 -24.07
N ILE A 542 -14.09 -21.35 -22.91
CA ILE A 542 -15.16 -21.34 -21.90
C ILE A 542 -16.38 -20.52 -22.37
N VAL A 543 -16.18 -19.40 -23.06
CA VAL A 543 -17.29 -18.64 -23.67
C VAL A 543 -18.02 -19.47 -24.73
N LEU A 544 -17.27 -20.21 -25.56
CA LEU A 544 -17.86 -21.10 -26.57
C LEU A 544 -18.65 -22.26 -25.95
N ILE A 545 -18.14 -22.86 -24.87
CA ILE A 545 -18.84 -23.93 -24.13
C ILE A 545 -20.15 -23.41 -23.54
N VAL A 546 -20.10 -22.32 -22.77
CA VAL A 546 -21.28 -21.77 -22.09
C VAL A 546 -22.29 -21.24 -23.09
N GLY A 547 -21.85 -20.53 -24.13
CA GLY A 547 -22.72 -20.02 -25.19
C GLY A 547 -23.41 -21.11 -26.00
N SER A 548 -22.74 -22.24 -26.26
CA SER A 548 -23.36 -23.37 -26.96
C SER A 548 -24.34 -24.14 -26.08
N HIS A 549 -24.03 -24.35 -24.79
CA HIS A 549 -24.97 -24.99 -23.87
C HIS A 549 -26.19 -24.12 -23.54
N ALA A 550 -26.05 -22.80 -23.56
CA ALA A 550 -27.15 -21.86 -23.38
C ALA A 550 -27.90 -21.51 -24.70
N GLU A 551 -27.67 -22.27 -25.77
CA GLU A 551 -28.26 -22.09 -27.11
C GLU A 551 -28.11 -20.66 -27.70
N LEU A 552 -27.07 -19.93 -27.29
CA LEU A 552 -26.79 -18.58 -27.81
C LEU A 552 -26.21 -18.64 -29.23
N PHE A 553 -25.48 -19.71 -29.54
CA PHE A 553 -24.92 -20.06 -30.85
C PHE A 553 -24.51 -21.54 -30.87
N GLU A 554 -24.50 -22.20 -32.02
CA GLU A 554 -24.14 -23.62 -32.13
C GLU A 554 -22.67 -23.81 -32.53
N ILE A 555 -21.73 -23.37 -31.68
CA ILE A 555 -20.28 -23.39 -31.99
C ILE A 555 -19.55 -24.37 -31.07
N TRP A 556 -19.75 -25.66 -31.36
CA TRP A 556 -19.18 -26.78 -30.62
C TRP A 556 -17.68 -26.93 -30.85
N GLY A 557 -16.97 -27.46 -29.85
CA GLY A 557 -15.53 -27.78 -29.94
C GLY A 557 -14.66 -27.15 -28.84
N GLY A 558 -15.14 -26.12 -28.14
CA GLY A 558 -14.39 -25.42 -27.08
C GLY A 558 -13.73 -26.34 -26.04
N ALA A 559 -14.41 -27.39 -25.58
CA ALA A 559 -13.85 -28.36 -24.63
C ALA A 559 -12.63 -29.14 -25.16
N HIS A 560 -12.54 -29.38 -26.47
CA HIS A 560 -11.42 -30.11 -27.09
C HIS A 560 -10.20 -29.20 -27.24
N ILE A 561 -10.43 -27.93 -27.60
CA ILE A 561 -9.41 -26.86 -27.55
C ILE A 561 -8.89 -26.71 -26.12
N LEU A 562 -9.79 -26.66 -25.13
CA LEU A 562 -9.43 -26.55 -23.72
C LEU A 562 -8.58 -27.75 -23.26
N LEU A 563 -8.92 -28.97 -23.67
CA LEU A 563 -8.15 -30.17 -23.32
C LEU A 563 -6.73 -30.14 -23.91
N GLY A 564 -6.58 -29.69 -25.16
CA GLY A 564 -5.26 -29.46 -25.77
C GLY A 564 -4.46 -28.34 -25.09
N VAL A 565 -5.13 -27.24 -24.69
CA VAL A 565 -4.52 -26.17 -23.87
C VAL A 565 -4.05 -26.72 -22.51
N VAL A 566 -4.81 -27.62 -21.88
CA VAL A 566 -4.39 -28.24 -20.62
C VAL A 566 -3.18 -29.16 -20.84
N GLY A 567 -3.16 -30.00 -21.88
CA GLY A 567 -1.99 -30.82 -22.23
C GLY A 567 -0.72 -30.00 -22.51
N TYR A 568 -0.86 -28.91 -23.26
CA TYR A 568 0.20 -27.94 -23.53
C TYR A 568 0.75 -27.31 -22.25
N ASN A 569 -0.13 -26.93 -21.33
CA ASN A 569 0.26 -26.35 -20.05
C ASN A 569 0.85 -27.41 -19.09
N SER A 570 0.33 -28.64 -19.04
CA SER A 570 0.91 -29.75 -18.26
C SER A 570 2.35 -30.05 -18.69
N ALA A 571 2.65 -29.98 -19.99
CA ALA A 571 4.00 -30.09 -20.52
C ALA A 571 4.95 -28.94 -20.09
N ARG A 572 4.42 -27.72 -19.92
CA ARG A 572 5.17 -26.54 -19.49
C ARG A 572 5.40 -26.48 -17.98
N PHE A 573 4.46 -26.91 -17.13
CA PHE A 573 4.51 -26.72 -15.67
C PHE A 573 4.69 -28.00 -14.85
N CYS A 574 4.12 -29.13 -15.28
CA CYS A 574 4.17 -30.40 -14.54
C CYS A 574 5.34 -31.28 -15.01
N LEU A 575 5.53 -31.40 -16.32
CA LEU A 575 6.57 -32.22 -16.94
C LEU A 575 7.87 -31.43 -17.14
N THR A 576 8.36 -30.81 -16.08
CA THR A 576 9.60 -30.00 -16.07
C THR A 576 10.78 -30.87 -15.64
N PRO A 577 12.06 -30.43 -15.83
CA PRO A 577 13.24 -31.23 -15.49
C PRO A 577 13.48 -31.43 -13.97
N VAL A 578 12.54 -31.02 -13.11
CA VAL A 578 12.54 -31.25 -11.66
C VAL A 578 12.59 -32.73 -11.28
N SER A 579 12.78 -33.05 -9.99
CA SER A 579 12.83 -34.45 -9.53
C SER A 579 11.55 -35.22 -9.84
N ARG A 580 11.65 -36.54 -9.98
CA ARG A 580 10.48 -37.43 -10.19
C ARG A 580 9.45 -37.29 -9.07
N ALA A 581 9.89 -37.08 -7.83
CA ALA A 581 8.99 -36.89 -6.68
C ALA A 581 8.21 -35.58 -6.80
N ASP A 582 8.86 -34.48 -7.18
CA ASP A 582 8.22 -33.18 -7.35
C ASP A 582 7.27 -33.15 -8.56
N ARG A 583 7.64 -33.83 -9.66
CA ARG A 583 6.77 -34.03 -10.82
C ARG A 583 5.47 -34.76 -10.43
N ILE A 584 5.57 -35.84 -9.67
CA ILE A 584 4.39 -36.57 -9.15
C ILE A 584 3.60 -35.68 -8.18
N ARG A 585 4.26 -34.90 -7.32
CA ARG A 585 3.60 -33.95 -6.41
C ARG A 585 2.81 -32.88 -7.17
N ARG A 586 3.38 -32.31 -8.25
CA ARG A 586 2.73 -31.32 -9.13
C ARG A 586 1.54 -31.89 -9.89
N LEU A 587 1.66 -33.10 -10.43
CA LEU A 587 0.55 -33.79 -11.10
C LEU A 587 -0.58 -34.11 -10.11
N ARG A 588 -0.25 -34.69 -8.94
CA ARG A 588 -1.23 -34.94 -7.87
C ARG A 588 -1.91 -33.66 -7.42
N SER A 589 -1.15 -32.58 -7.19
CA SER A 589 -1.70 -31.26 -6.86
C SER A 589 -2.68 -30.80 -7.94
N THR A 590 -2.30 -30.83 -9.21
CA THR A 590 -3.18 -30.43 -10.33
C THR A 590 -4.46 -31.26 -10.37
N VAL A 591 -4.38 -32.58 -10.14
CA VAL A 591 -5.57 -33.44 -10.00
C VAL A 591 -6.43 -33.00 -8.82
N THR A 592 -5.85 -32.84 -7.63
CA THR A 592 -6.56 -32.40 -6.42
C THR A 592 -7.24 -31.04 -6.61
N TRP A 593 -6.60 -30.10 -7.29
CA TRP A 593 -7.11 -28.75 -7.56
C TRP A 593 -8.26 -28.71 -8.57
N VAL A 594 -8.39 -29.71 -9.45
CA VAL A 594 -9.55 -29.87 -10.35
C VAL A 594 -10.62 -30.75 -9.71
N ALA A 595 -10.25 -31.91 -9.18
CA ALA A 595 -11.16 -32.90 -8.64
C ALA A 595 -11.91 -32.42 -7.39
N ILE A 596 -11.22 -31.90 -6.37
CA ILE A 596 -11.91 -31.53 -5.11
C ILE A 596 -12.98 -30.46 -5.32
N PRO A 597 -12.74 -29.32 -5.99
CA PRO A 597 -13.80 -28.33 -6.22
C PRO A 597 -14.96 -28.87 -7.05
N SER A 598 -14.66 -29.76 -8.02
CA SER A 598 -15.69 -30.43 -8.81
C SER A 598 -16.55 -31.36 -7.93
N MET A 599 -15.92 -32.19 -7.11
CA MET A 599 -16.58 -33.10 -6.16
C MET A 599 -17.41 -32.33 -5.13
N CYS A 600 -16.89 -31.24 -4.57
CA CYS A 600 -17.63 -30.39 -3.64
C CYS A 600 -18.84 -29.71 -4.31
N TRP A 601 -18.71 -29.26 -5.57
CA TRP A 601 -19.84 -28.70 -6.31
C TRP A 601 -20.90 -29.77 -6.62
N ILE A 602 -20.50 -30.96 -7.09
CA ILE A 602 -21.40 -32.09 -7.33
C ILE A 602 -22.11 -32.53 -6.04
N ALA A 603 -21.38 -32.61 -4.93
CA ALA A 603 -21.96 -32.94 -3.62
C ALA A 603 -22.97 -31.89 -3.15
N LEU A 604 -22.74 -30.60 -3.46
CA LEU A 604 -23.67 -29.52 -3.17
C LEU A 604 -24.92 -29.59 -4.07
N THR A 605 -24.75 -29.78 -5.39
CA THR A 605 -25.89 -29.86 -6.32
C THR A 605 -26.73 -31.11 -6.11
N LEU A 606 -26.14 -32.23 -5.67
CA LEU A 606 -26.85 -33.44 -5.23
C LEU A 606 -27.83 -33.21 -4.07
N LEU A 607 -27.71 -32.11 -3.31
CA LEU A 607 -28.66 -31.75 -2.25
C LEU A 607 -29.91 -31.01 -2.76
N PHE A 608 -29.85 -30.50 -4.00
CA PHE A 608 -30.87 -29.59 -4.55
C PHE A 608 -31.40 -30.02 -5.94
N THR A 609 -30.74 -30.98 -6.59
CA THR A 609 -31.07 -31.44 -7.95
C THR A 609 -30.78 -32.93 -8.10
N ASP A 610 -31.71 -33.67 -8.71
CA ASP A 610 -31.54 -35.07 -9.13
C ASP A 610 -30.71 -35.22 -10.42
N ASP A 611 -30.14 -34.11 -10.92
CA ASP A 611 -29.30 -34.08 -12.12
C ASP A 611 -28.13 -35.08 -12.03
N TYR A 612 -27.45 -35.12 -10.88
CA TYR A 612 -26.20 -35.86 -10.70
C TYR A 612 -26.41 -37.20 -9.99
N HIS A 613 -25.40 -38.06 -10.08
CA HIS A 613 -25.36 -39.36 -9.40
C HIS A 613 -24.10 -39.50 -8.55
N LEU A 614 -24.08 -40.47 -7.61
CA LEU A 614 -22.90 -40.78 -6.80
C LEU A 614 -21.67 -41.15 -7.65
N THR A 615 -21.89 -41.75 -8.81
CA THR A 615 -20.86 -42.05 -9.83
C THR A 615 -20.26 -40.78 -10.47
N ASN A 616 -21.03 -39.70 -10.62
CA ASN A 616 -20.49 -38.39 -11.00
C ASN A 616 -19.62 -37.80 -9.86
N LEU A 617 -20.06 -37.93 -8.59
CA LEU A 617 -19.29 -37.47 -7.43
C LEU A 617 -17.92 -38.16 -7.33
N LEU A 618 -17.84 -39.43 -7.73
CA LEU A 618 -16.59 -40.20 -7.77
C LEU A 618 -15.77 -39.98 -9.06
N LEU A 619 -16.27 -39.20 -10.03
CA LEU A 619 -15.69 -38.99 -11.38
C LEU A 619 -15.47 -40.32 -12.14
N VAL A 620 -16.43 -41.25 -12.01
CA VAL A 620 -16.45 -42.56 -12.69
C VAL A 620 -17.74 -42.80 -13.50
N GLN A 621 -18.51 -41.74 -13.80
CA GLN A 621 -19.80 -41.85 -14.48
C GLN A 621 -19.67 -42.60 -15.80
N LYS A 622 -18.64 -42.30 -16.60
CA LYS A 622 -18.42 -42.97 -17.89
C LYS A 622 -17.82 -44.38 -17.84
N PHE A 623 -17.52 -44.90 -16.64
CA PHE A 623 -17.02 -46.27 -16.46
C PHE A 623 -18.02 -47.20 -15.77
N VAL A 624 -18.82 -46.67 -14.82
CA VAL A 624 -19.68 -47.47 -13.92
C VAL A 624 -21.10 -46.86 -13.77
N GLY A 625 -21.36 -45.70 -14.37
CA GLY A 625 -22.63 -44.99 -14.21
C GLY A 625 -23.75 -45.44 -15.17
N PRO A 626 -25.01 -45.08 -14.87
CA PRO A 626 -26.13 -45.27 -15.79
C PRO A 626 -25.89 -44.56 -17.13
N HIS A 627 -26.06 -45.28 -18.24
CA HIS A 627 -25.77 -44.76 -19.59
C HIS A 627 -26.84 -43.77 -20.06
N ASP A 628 -28.11 -43.96 -19.67
CA ASP A 628 -29.24 -43.06 -20.01
C ASP A 628 -29.30 -41.77 -19.16
N SER A 629 -28.24 -41.45 -18.41
CA SER A 629 -28.23 -40.27 -17.52
C SER A 629 -27.96 -38.97 -18.28
N MET A 630 -28.86 -37.98 -18.13
CA MET A 630 -28.71 -36.62 -18.65
C MET A 630 -27.40 -35.92 -18.19
N THR A 631 -26.68 -36.44 -17.19
CA THR A 631 -25.39 -35.90 -16.74
C THR A 631 -24.15 -36.64 -17.23
N ALA A 632 -24.28 -37.81 -17.88
CA ALA A 632 -23.13 -38.49 -18.52
C ALA A 632 -22.38 -37.58 -19.53
N GLY A 633 -23.11 -36.64 -20.15
CA GLY A 633 -22.57 -35.61 -21.04
C GLY A 633 -22.22 -34.26 -20.40
N ARG A 634 -22.52 -33.99 -19.12
CA ARG A 634 -22.30 -32.65 -18.52
C ARG A 634 -20.89 -32.44 -17.97
N LEU A 635 -20.26 -33.47 -17.40
CA LEU A 635 -18.94 -33.36 -16.74
C LEU A 635 -17.82 -34.19 -17.38
N TRP A 636 -18.07 -34.80 -18.56
CA TRP A 636 -17.12 -35.69 -19.25
C TRP A 636 -15.70 -35.09 -19.41
N PHE A 637 -15.59 -33.78 -19.62
CA PHE A 637 -14.31 -33.09 -19.77
C PHE A 637 -13.45 -33.20 -18.51
N ILE A 638 -14.08 -33.09 -17.33
CA ILE A 638 -13.40 -33.18 -16.04
C ILE A 638 -12.99 -34.62 -15.75
N GLU A 639 -13.84 -35.60 -16.06
CA GLU A 639 -13.47 -37.02 -15.94
C GLU A 639 -12.28 -37.36 -16.85
N VAL A 640 -12.34 -37.05 -18.15
CA VAL A 640 -11.22 -37.25 -19.10
C VAL A 640 -9.95 -36.58 -18.59
N LEU A 641 -10.02 -35.34 -18.11
CA LEU A 641 -8.87 -34.60 -17.62
C LEU A 641 -8.26 -35.24 -16.37
N VAL A 642 -9.06 -35.58 -15.37
CA VAL A 642 -8.61 -36.18 -14.11
C VAL A 642 -7.97 -37.56 -14.38
N TRP A 643 -8.61 -38.41 -15.18
CA TRP A 643 -8.07 -39.73 -15.53
C TRP A 643 -6.78 -39.63 -16.36
N THR A 644 -6.69 -38.69 -17.31
CA THR A 644 -5.47 -38.45 -18.09
C THR A 644 -4.31 -38.02 -17.19
N LEU A 645 -4.55 -37.10 -16.24
CA LEU A 645 -3.52 -36.63 -15.30
C LEU A 645 -3.12 -37.71 -14.28
N LEU A 646 -4.06 -38.55 -13.82
CA LEU A 646 -3.78 -39.70 -12.94
C LEU A 646 -2.95 -40.76 -13.66
N GLY A 647 -3.31 -41.11 -14.89
CA GLY A 647 -2.53 -42.02 -15.74
C GLY A 647 -1.11 -41.51 -15.96
N LEU A 648 -0.96 -40.23 -16.31
CA LEU A 648 0.34 -39.58 -16.46
C LEU A 648 1.17 -39.62 -15.16
N ALA A 649 0.55 -39.39 -13.99
CA ALA A 649 1.22 -39.48 -12.69
C ALA A 649 1.67 -40.92 -12.35
N LEU A 650 0.90 -41.93 -12.75
CA LEU A 650 1.26 -43.34 -12.62
C LEU A 650 2.44 -43.70 -13.54
N LEU A 651 2.40 -43.26 -14.79
CA LEU A 651 3.48 -43.45 -15.77
C LEU A 651 4.79 -42.82 -15.28
N CYS A 652 4.74 -41.61 -14.71
CA CYS A 652 5.90 -40.95 -14.09
C CYS A 652 6.45 -41.67 -12.84
N ARG A 653 5.71 -42.60 -12.21
CA ARG A 653 6.31 -43.47 -11.16
C ARG A 653 7.30 -44.47 -11.74
N ILE A 654 7.09 -44.95 -12.98
CA ILE A 654 7.93 -45.96 -13.62
C ILE A 654 9.29 -45.35 -13.97
N ARG A 655 10.36 -45.81 -13.30
CA ARG A 655 11.73 -45.27 -13.42
C ARG A 655 12.30 -45.29 -14.85
N ALA A 656 11.82 -46.21 -15.70
CA ALA A 656 12.23 -46.29 -17.10
C ALA A 656 11.55 -45.20 -17.96
N LEU A 657 10.24 -45.00 -17.77
CA LEU A 657 9.46 -44.02 -18.52
C LEU A 657 9.80 -42.57 -18.14
N ASP A 658 10.00 -42.27 -16.85
CA ASP A 658 10.46 -40.93 -16.44
C ASP A 658 11.87 -40.62 -16.99
N ARG A 659 12.76 -41.62 -17.08
CA ARG A 659 14.07 -41.45 -17.74
C ARG A 659 13.95 -41.26 -19.25
N LEU A 660 13.00 -41.94 -19.91
CA LEU A 660 12.76 -41.81 -21.35
C LEU A 660 12.20 -40.42 -21.69
N GLU A 661 11.21 -39.94 -20.93
CA GLU A 661 10.64 -38.59 -21.10
C GLU A 661 11.72 -37.50 -20.96
N ARG A 662 12.61 -37.61 -19.98
CA ARG A 662 13.74 -36.66 -19.81
C ARG A 662 14.71 -36.68 -20.99
N ARG A 663 15.02 -37.86 -21.54
CA ARG A 663 15.99 -38.02 -22.63
C ARG A 663 15.43 -37.63 -23.99
N ARG A 664 14.15 -37.89 -24.24
CA ARG A 664 13.48 -37.70 -25.53
C ARG A 664 12.06 -37.15 -25.33
N PRO A 665 11.92 -35.91 -24.85
CA PRO A 665 10.64 -35.35 -24.40
C PRO A 665 9.63 -35.12 -25.53
N PHE A 666 10.09 -34.87 -26.75
CA PHE A 666 9.20 -34.73 -27.91
C PHE A 666 8.73 -36.09 -28.41
N GLU A 667 9.65 -37.04 -28.56
CA GLU A 667 9.37 -38.38 -29.06
C GLU A 667 8.49 -39.16 -28.07
N PHE A 668 8.66 -38.94 -26.76
CA PHE A 668 7.79 -39.49 -25.73
C PHE A 668 6.36 -38.93 -25.84
N ALA A 669 6.20 -37.60 -25.96
CA ALA A 669 4.88 -37.00 -26.18
C ALA A 669 4.22 -37.48 -27.50
N LEU A 670 5.02 -37.60 -28.56
CA LEU A 670 4.56 -38.12 -29.85
C LEU A 670 4.14 -39.60 -29.77
N ALA A 671 4.77 -40.42 -28.93
CA ALA A 671 4.32 -41.79 -28.67
C ALA A 671 2.92 -41.82 -28.01
N PHE A 672 2.62 -40.90 -27.10
CA PHE A 672 1.25 -40.76 -26.55
C PHE A 672 0.23 -40.31 -27.61
N VAL A 673 0.63 -39.42 -28.52
CA VAL A 673 -0.22 -39.07 -29.67
C VAL A 673 -0.44 -40.29 -30.58
N ALA A 674 0.60 -41.06 -30.87
CA ALA A 674 0.51 -42.28 -31.69
C ALA A 674 -0.42 -43.33 -31.07
N VAL A 675 -0.31 -43.61 -29.76
CA VAL A 675 -1.26 -44.49 -29.04
C VAL A 675 -2.68 -43.95 -29.13
N GLY A 676 -2.87 -42.64 -28.96
CA GLY A 676 -4.16 -41.98 -29.16
C GLY A 676 -4.73 -42.13 -30.58
N MET A 677 -3.88 -42.08 -31.61
CA MET A 677 -4.26 -42.31 -33.01
C MET A 677 -4.60 -43.78 -33.30
N LEU A 678 -3.87 -44.74 -32.73
CA LEU A 678 -4.17 -46.17 -32.89
C LEU A 678 -5.52 -46.54 -32.25
N LEU A 679 -5.83 -45.97 -31.08
CA LEU A 679 -7.12 -46.11 -30.42
C LEU A 679 -8.24 -45.42 -31.22
N ARG A 680 -8.01 -44.18 -31.69
CA ARG A 680 -8.91 -43.43 -32.58
C ARG A 680 -9.36 -44.24 -33.79
N TYR A 681 -8.42 -44.86 -34.49
CA TYR A 681 -8.72 -45.66 -35.69
C TYR A 681 -9.10 -47.12 -35.38
N ASN A 682 -9.35 -47.46 -34.11
CA ASN A 682 -9.69 -48.79 -33.60
C ASN A 682 -8.82 -49.92 -34.19
N VAL A 683 -7.50 -49.69 -34.29
CA VAL A 683 -6.57 -50.60 -35.00
C VAL A 683 -6.49 -52.00 -34.35
N PHE A 684 -6.92 -52.13 -33.09
CA PHE A 684 -6.87 -53.37 -32.30
C PHE A 684 -8.26 -54.00 -32.03
N ASP A 685 -9.32 -53.50 -32.67
CA ASP A 685 -10.71 -53.94 -32.52
C ASP A 685 -11.19 -54.16 -31.07
N LEU A 686 -11.03 -53.13 -30.25
CA LEU A 686 -11.30 -53.20 -28.81
C LEU A 686 -12.79 -52.94 -28.50
N GLN A 687 -13.51 -53.97 -28.11
CA GLN A 687 -14.92 -53.85 -27.71
C GLN A 687 -15.05 -53.19 -26.32
N MET A 688 -15.49 -51.93 -26.30
CA MET A 688 -15.84 -51.16 -25.10
C MET A 688 -17.22 -50.49 -25.28
N SER A 689 -17.87 -50.15 -24.16
CA SER A 689 -19.09 -49.31 -24.19
C SER A 689 -18.82 -47.99 -24.93
N PRO A 690 -19.75 -47.49 -25.77
CA PRO A 690 -19.56 -46.25 -26.55
C PRO A 690 -19.14 -45.04 -25.70
N ASP A 691 -19.66 -44.91 -24.48
CA ASP A 691 -19.32 -43.80 -23.57
C ASP A 691 -17.91 -43.90 -23.00
N ALA A 692 -17.50 -45.10 -22.57
CA ALA A 692 -16.14 -45.37 -22.13
C ALA A 692 -15.15 -45.19 -23.29
N TRP A 693 -15.51 -45.64 -24.49
CA TRP A 693 -14.74 -45.47 -25.71
C TRP A 693 -14.55 -43.98 -26.05
N SER A 694 -15.62 -43.16 -26.03
CA SER A 694 -15.53 -41.71 -26.27
C SER A 694 -14.51 -41.01 -25.34
N THR A 695 -14.42 -41.46 -24.09
CA THR A 695 -13.52 -40.93 -23.05
C THR A 695 -12.07 -41.24 -23.37
N VAL A 696 -11.78 -42.51 -23.67
CA VAL A 696 -10.47 -42.98 -24.13
C VAL A 696 -10.09 -42.33 -25.47
N LEU A 697 -11.05 -42.09 -26.35
CA LEU A 697 -10.82 -41.41 -27.63
C LEU A 697 -10.56 -39.90 -27.52
N THR A 698 -10.69 -39.28 -26.34
CA THR A 698 -10.51 -37.81 -26.24
C THR A 698 -9.17 -37.41 -25.59
N PHE A 699 -8.44 -38.31 -24.93
CA PHE A 699 -7.12 -37.95 -24.35
C PHE A 699 -6.09 -37.54 -25.41
N TRP A 700 -6.22 -37.96 -26.67
CA TRP A 700 -5.22 -37.64 -27.69
C TRP A 700 -5.12 -36.13 -27.98
N PHE A 701 -6.16 -35.33 -27.70
CA PHE A 701 -6.06 -33.86 -27.74
C PHE A 701 -5.11 -33.32 -26.67
N PHE A 702 -5.16 -33.87 -25.44
CA PHE A 702 -4.19 -33.56 -24.39
C PHE A 702 -2.78 -33.96 -24.84
N ALA A 703 -2.62 -35.15 -25.45
CA ALA A 703 -1.34 -35.60 -25.98
C ALA A 703 -0.81 -34.69 -27.12
N ALA A 704 -1.70 -34.24 -28.02
CA ALA A 704 -1.35 -33.32 -29.11
C ALA A 704 -0.92 -31.95 -28.58
N GLY A 705 -1.62 -31.42 -27.57
CA GLY A 705 -1.22 -30.21 -26.85
C GLY A 705 0.15 -30.35 -26.16
N TRP A 706 0.41 -31.49 -25.52
CA TRP A 706 1.71 -31.81 -24.93
C TRP A 706 2.81 -31.88 -26.01
N ALA A 707 2.57 -32.58 -27.12
CA ALA A 707 3.51 -32.64 -28.24
C ALA A 707 3.78 -31.26 -28.85
N ALA A 708 2.76 -30.41 -28.99
CA ALA A 708 2.88 -29.01 -29.42
C ALA A 708 3.81 -28.19 -28.50
N ALA A 709 3.67 -28.33 -27.18
CA ALA A 709 4.57 -27.68 -26.21
C ALA A 709 6.02 -28.20 -26.25
N ARG A 710 6.27 -29.35 -26.88
CA ARG A 710 7.61 -29.91 -27.10
C ARG A 710 8.14 -29.67 -28.53
N ALA A 711 7.34 -29.12 -29.43
CA ALA A 711 7.67 -28.88 -30.83
C ALA A 711 8.54 -27.61 -31.00
N THR A 712 9.82 -27.72 -30.66
CA THR A 712 10.77 -26.59 -30.71
C THR A 712 11.26 -26.24 -32.11
N THR A 713 11.22 -27.17 -33.08
CA THR A 713 11.67 -26.95 -34.46
C THR A 713 10.49 -26.88 -35.44
N VAL A 714 10.67 -26.18 -36.56
CA VAL A 714 9.64 -26.05 -37.61
C VAL A 714 9.19 -27.43 -38.13
N GLY A 715 10.12 -28.35 -38.37
CA GLY A 715 9.79 -29.73 -38.77
C GLY A 715 8.95 -30.49 -37.74
N ARG A 716 9.24 -30.33 -36.44
CA ARG A 716 8.41 -30.92 -35.37
C ARG A 716 7.03 -30.28 -35.28
N ARG A 717 6.92 -28.96 -35.52
CA ARG A 717 5.62 -28.25 -35.56
C ARG A 717 4.77 -28.67 -36.75
N LEU A 718 5.38 -28.81 -37.93
CA LEU A 718 4.74 -29.36 -39.13
C LEU A 718 4.25 -30.79 -38.86
N LEU A 719 5.06 -31.65 -38.25
CA LEU A 719 4.66 -33.01 -37.89
C LEU A 719 3.45 -33.03 -36.94
N VAL A 720 3.47 -32.26 -35.85
CA VAL A 720 2.32 -32.21 -34.92
C VAL A 720 1.08 -31.62 -35.61
N THR A 721 1.24 -30.64 -36.51
CA THR A 721 0.13 -30.06 -37.29
C THR A 721 -0.46 -31.08 -38.28
N ALA A 722 0.38 -31.86 -38.95
CA ALA A 722 -0.06 -32.91 -39.87
C ALA A 722 -0.77 -34.05 -39.13
N VAL A 723 -0.23 -34.50 -37.99
CA VAL A 723 -0.87 -35.51 -37.13
C VAL A 723 -2.20 -35.00 -36.55
N LEU A 724 -2.29 -33.71 -36.20
CA LEU A 724 -3.55 -33.08 -35.80
C LEU A 724 -4.58 -33.04 -36.94
N ALA A 725 -4.15 -32.72 -38.18
CA ALA A 725 -5.03 -32.70 -39.34
C ALA A 725 -5.58 -34.10 -39.64
N VAL A 726 -4.72 -35.11 -39.76
CA VAL A 726 -5.10 -36.52 -39.93
C VAL A 726 -6.00 -36.96 -38.77
N GLY A 727 -5.60 -36.64 -37.54
CA GLY A 727 -6.34 -36.90 -36.31
C GLY A 727 -7.68 -36.17 -36.18
N LEU A 728 -8.10 -35.34 -37.14
CA LEU A 728 -9.44 -34.74 -37.17
C LEU A 728 -10.33 -35.29 -38.31
N ILE A 729 -9.75 -35.94 -39.32
CA ILE A 729 -10.50 -36.56 -40.43
C ILE A 729 -11.47 -37.60 -39.86
N GLY A 730 -12.77 -37.35 -40.00
CA GLY A 730 -13.83 -38.22 -39.51
C GLY A 730 -13.94 -38.32 -37.98
N TYR A 731 -13.46 -37.33 -37.20
CA TYR A 731 -13.69 -37.33 -35.74
C TYR A 731 -15.03 -36.75 -35.31
N PHE A 732 -15.48 -35.74 -36.05
CA PHE A 732 -16.72 -35.01 -35.77
C PHE A 732 -17.59 -35.12 -37.00
N ASP A 733 -18.89 -35.33 -36.79
CA ASP A 733 -19.88 -35.33 -37.87
C ASP A 733 -20.04 -33.93 -38.48
N ASP A 734 -19.81 -32.89 -37.67
CA ASP A 734 -19.74 -31.49 -38.14
C ASP A 734 -18.30 -31.09 -38.55
N PRO A 735 -18.06 -30.73 -39.82
CA PRO A 735 -16.77 -30.24 -40.28
C PRO A 735 -16.39 -28.86 -39.71
N HIS A 736 -17.34 -28.02 -39.30
CA HIS A 736 -17.06 -26.70 -38.73
C HIS A 736 -16.42 -26.82 -37.33
N ARG A 737 -16.95 -27.70 -36.48
CA ARG A 737 -16.33 -28.12 -35.21
C ARG A 737 -14.92 -28.68 -35.42
N GLY A 738 -14.70 -29.48 -36.46
CA GLY A 738 -13.37 -29.95 -36.84
C GLY A 738 -12.41 -28.81 -37.19
N MET A 739 -12.85 -27.88 -38.04
CA MET A 739 -12.06 -26.71 -38.44
C MET A 739 -11.73 -25.80 -37.24
N LEU A 740 -12.69 -25.57 -36.34
CA LEU A 740 -12.51 -24.76 -35.13
C LEU A 740 -11.45 -25.36 -34.20
N VAL A 741 -11.53 -26.67 -33.94
CA VAL A 741 -10.57 -27.38 -33.09
C VAL A 741 -9.18 -27.42 -33.74
N PHE A 742 -9.11 -27.64 -35.07
CA PHE A 742 -7.86 -27.52 -35.82
C PHE A 742 -7.25 -26.13 -35.69
N ALA A 743 -8.02 -25.08 -35.96
CA ALA A 743 -7.55 -23.69 -35.91
C ALA A 743 -7.07 -23.30 -34.51
N GLY A 744 -7.80 -23.66 -33.46
CA GLY A 744 -7.40 -23.39 -32.07
C GLY A 744 -6.07 -24.05 -31.69
N LEU A 745 -5.89 -25.33 -32.05
CA LEU A 745 -4.65 -26.06 -31.72
C LEU A 745 -3.49 -25.70 -32.66
N ALA A 746 -3.76 -25.37 -33.93
CA ALA A 746 -2.76 -24.80 -34.85
C ALA A 746 -2.26 -23.43 -34.36
N LEU A 747 -3.14 -22.57 -33.87
CA LEU A 747 -2.77 -21.30 -33.24
C LEU A 747 -1.81 -21.54 -32.06
N LEU A 748 -2.09 -22.54 -31.22
CA LEU A 748 -1.25 -22.93 -30.08
C LEU A 748 0.14 -23.49 -30.49
N ILE A 749 0.23 -24.15 -31.65
CA ILE A 749 1.50 -24.68 -32.22
C ILE A 749 2.35 -23.56 -32.84
N TRP A 750 1.73 -22.67 -33.61
CA TRP A 750 2.44 -21.73 -34.50
C TRP A 750 2.61 -20.33 -33.92
N LEU A 751 1.64 -19.85 -33.15
CA LEU A 751 1.61 -18.49 -32.61
C LEU A 751 1.45 -18.54 -31.09
N PRO A 752 2.54 -18.68 -30.30
CA PRO A 752 2.44 -18.84 -28.84
C PRO A 752 1.96 -17.56 -28.12
N VAL A 753 2.09 -16.39 -28.75
CA VAL A 753 1.75 -15.08 -28.18
C VAL A 753 0.97 -14.24 -29.20
N LEU A 754 -0.19 -13.73 -28.78
CA LEU A 754 -1.04 -12.80 -29.51
C LEU A 754 -0.74 -11.35 -29.10
N ARG A 755 -0.90 -10.41 -30.03
CA ARG A 755 -0.89 -8.96 -29.73
C ARG A 755 -2.32 -8.47 -29.61
N CYS A 756 -2.63 -7.73 -28.55
CA CYS A 756 -3.98 -7.22 -28.31
C CYS A 756 -3.99 -5.92 -27.50
N PRO A 757 -5.10 -5.16 -27.49
CA PRO A 757 -5.22 -3.94 -26.70
C PRO A 757 -5.10 -4.22 -25.19
N ALA A 758 -4.39 -3.35 -24.46
CA ALA A 758 -4.17 -3.48 -23.02
C ALA A 758 -5.44 -3.74 -22.15
N PRO A 759 -6.62 -3.10 -22.36
CA PRO A 759 -7.81 -3.40 -21.57
C PRO A 759 -8.34 -4.83 -21.79
N LEU A 760 -8.20 -5.37 -23.01
CA LEU A 760 -8.69 -6.71 -23.35
C LEU A 760 -7.95 -7.80 -22.56
N ILE A 761 -6.67 -7.60 -22.24
CA ILE A 761 -5.86 -8.54 -21.44
C ILE A 761 -6.46 -8.77 -20.05
N THR A 762 -6.99 -7.72 -19.41
CA THR A 762 -7.61 -7.87 -18.09
C THR A 762 -8.91 -8.65 -18.16
N ALA A 763 -9.78 -8.36 -19.13
CA ALA A 763 -11.03 -9.08 -19.32
C ALA A 763 -10.79 -10.56 -19.65
N VAL A 764 -9.91 -10.84 -20.63
CA VAL A 764 -9.56 -12.20 -21.04
C VAL A 764 -8.87 -12.99 -19.92
N GLY A 765 -8.00 -12.33 -19.14
CA GLY A 765 -7.36 -12.92 -17.97
C GLY A 765 -8.36 -13.37 -16.90
N VAL A 766 -9.32 -12.51 -16.54
CA VAL A 766 -10.36 -12.83 -15.55
C VAL A 766 -11.25 -13.99 -16.01
N VAL A 767 -11.67 -14.01 -17.27
CA VAL A 767 -12.48 -15.10 -17.83
C VAL A 767 -11.69 -16.42 -17.93
N ALA A 768 -10.40 -16.36 -18.26
CA ALA A 768 -9.53 -17.54 -18.29
C ALA A 768 -9.27 -18.12 -16.89
N ASP A 769 -9.12 -17.29 -15.85
CA ASP A 769 -8.93 -17.72 -14.47
C ASP A 769 -10.19 -18.40 -13.91
N ALA A 770 -11.36 -17.79 -14.16
CA ALA A 770 -12.67 -18.32 -13.76
C ALA A 770 -13.09 -19.63 -14.45
N SER A 771 -12.45 -20.01 -15.55
CA SER A 771 -12.93 -21.04 -16.49
C SER A 771 -13.35 -22.39 -15.89
N LEU A 772 -12.67 -22.88 -14.83
CA LEU A 772 -13.06 -24.11 -14.14
C LEU A 772 -14.39 -23.96 -13.40
N TYR A 773 -14.55 -22.89 -12.62
CA TYR A 773 -15.77 -22.65 -11.85
C TYR A 773 -16.94 -22.30 -12.76
N THR A 774 -16.69 -21.53 -13.83
CA THR A 774 -17.69 -21.31 -14.88
C THR A 774 -18.16 -22.64 -15.49
N TYR A 775 -17.25 -23.56 -15.83
CA TYR A 775 -17.60 -24.86 -16.41
C TYR A 775 -18.41 -25.74 -15.44
N LEU A 776 -18.12 -25.65 -14.14
CA LEU A 776 -18.85 -26.40 -13.11
C LEU A 776 -20.27 -25.88 -12.91
N THR A 777 -20.48 -24.56 -12.94
CA THR A 777 -21.73 -23.95 -12.50
C THR A 777 -22.69 -23.55 -13.60
N HIS A 778 -22.25 -23.39 -14.86
CA HIS A 778 -23.12 -22.80 -15.91
C HIS A 778 -24.41 -23.59 -16.11
N PHE A 779 -24.38 -24.93 -16.03
CA PHE A 779 -25.57 -25.78 -16.14
C PHE A 779 -26.65 -25.51 -15.08
N GLN A 780 -26.30 -24.95 -13.92
CA GLN A 780 -27.26 -24.51 -12.90
C GLN A 780 -27.62 -23.02 -13.03
N VAL A 781 -26.82 -22.23 -13.74
CA VAL A 781 -26.97 -20.76 -13.80
C VAL A 781 -27.73 -20.30 -15.04
N TYR A 782 -27.38 -20.75 -16.25
CA TYR A 782 -28.05 -20.26 -17.46
C TYR A 782 -29.56 -20.59 -17.52
N PRO A 783 -30.06 -21.75 -17.04
CA PRO A 783 -31.49 -22.06 -17.12
C PRO A 783 -32.38 -21.09 -16.33
N LEU A 784 -31.84 -20.45 -15.29
CA LEU A 784 -32.55 -19.47 -14.45
C LEU A 784 -32.98 -18.21 -15.23
N PHE A 785 -32.47 -18.00 -16.44
CA PHE A 785 -32.75 -16.84 -17.27
C PHE A 785 -33.75 -17.11 -18.41
N GLY A 786 -34.25 -18.35 -18.52
CA GLY A 786 -35.26 -18.73 -19.52
C GLY A 786 -34.86 -18.34 -20.95
N GLU A 787 -35.70 -17.55 -21.61
CA GLU A 787 -35.46 -17.07 -22.98
C GLU A 787 -34.31 -16.04 -23.08
N HIS A 788 -33.86 -15.44 -21.99
CA HIS A 788 -32.79 -14.44 -21.97
C HIS A 788 -31.39 -15.08 -22.04
N ARG A 789 -31.13 -15.83 -23.12
CA ARG A 789 -29.89 -16.62 -23.35
C ARG A 789 -28.60 -15.80 -23.13
N THR A 790 -28.55 -14.55 -23.59
CA THR A 790 -27.40 -13.64 -23.38
C THR A 790 -27.16 -13.32 -21.90
N ALA A 791 -28.23 -13.08 -21.13
CA ALA A 791 -28.15 -12.86 -19.69
C ALA A 791 -27.70 -14.14 -18.96
N GLY A 792 -28.20 -15.31 -19.35
CA GLY A 792 -27.77 -16.60 -18.80
C GLY A 792 -26.28 -16.90 -19.01
N VAL A 793 -25.73 -16.57 -20.18
CA VAL A 793 -24.28 -16.67 -20.46
C VAL A 793 -23.47 -15.69 -19.61
N LEU A 794 -23.88 -14.41 -19.54
CA LEU A 794 -23.18 -13.39 -18.74
C LEU A 794 -23.22 -13.70 -17.24
N ALA A 795 -24.36 -14.18 -16.73
CA ALA A 795 -24.51 -14.61 -15.35
C ALA A 795 -23.65 -15.83 -15.03
N SER A 796 -23.58 -16.82 -15.92
CA SER A 796 -22.71 -18.00 -15.76
C SER A 796 -21.24 -17.61 -15.67
N LEU A 797 -20.79 -16.66 -16.50
CA LEU A 797 -19.44 -16.09 -16.41
C LEU A 797 -19.23 -15.34 -15.09
N ALA A 798 -20.18 -14.50 -14.66
CA ALA A 798 -20.10 -13.72 -13.43
C ALA A 798 -20.05 -14.61 -12.17
N VAL A 799 -20.86 -15.66 -12.11
CA VAL A 799 -20.86 -16.65 -11.01
C VAL A 799 -19.52 -17.38 -10.95
N GLY A 800 -18.98 -17.83 -12.09
CA GLY A 800 -17.64 -18.44 -12.14
C GLY A 800 -16.53 -17.51 -11.65
N ILE A 801 -16.58 -16.22 -12.01
CA ILE A 801 -15.63 -15.19 -11.54
C ILE A 801 -15.76 -14.98 -10.02
N ALA A 802 -16.99 -14.84 -9.52
CA ALA A 802 -17.27 -14.66 -8.10
C ALA A 802 -16.79 -15.85 -7.27
N LEU A 803 -17.01 -17.09 -7.74
CA LEU A 803 -16.54 -18.31 -7.09
C LEU A 803 -15.01 -18.44 -7.14
N SER A 804 -14.35 -18.09 -8.25
CA SER A 804 -12.87 -18.07 -8.29
C SER A 804 -12.29 -17.10 -7.25
N ALA A 805 -12.87 -15.90 -7.15
CA ALA A 805 -12.47 -14.89 -6.16
C ALA A 805 -12.75 -15.36 -4.71
N LEU A 806 -13.91 -15.97 -4.45
CA LEU A 806 -14.27 -16.51 -3.14
C LEU A 806 -13.32 -17.62 -2.69
N VAL A 807 -13.09 -18.63 -3.54
CA VAL A 807 -12.18 -19.75 -3.25
C VAL A 807 -10.75 -19.26 -3.04
N THR A 808 -10.31 -18.23 -3.77
CA THR A 808 -9.00 -17.59 -3.57
C THR A 808 -8.90 -16.92 -2.20
N ARG A 809 -9.91 -16.14 -1.78
CA ARG A 809 -9.94 -15.53 -0.44
C ARG A 809 -9.96 -16.56 0.68
N VAL A 810 -10.86 -17.55 0.60
CA VAL A 810 -11.01 -18.60 1.62
C VAL A 810 -9.70 -19.38 1.81
N ARG A 811 -8.94 -19.61 0.74
CA ARG A 811 -7.61 -20.24 0.81
C ARG A 811 -6.55 -19.37 1.50
N GLY A 812 -6.54 -18.06 1.25
CA GLY A 812 -5.68 -17.11 1.97
C GLY A 812 -6.00 -17.04 3.47
N SER A 813 -7.28 -17.16 3.84
CA SER A 813 -7.71 -17.23 5.24
C SER A 813 -7.39 -18.57 5.91
N ALA A 814 -7.55 -19.71 5.20
CA ALA A 814 -7.39 -21.05 5.79
C ALA A 814 -5.97 -21.35 6.28
N ARG A 815 -4.93 -20.69 5.74
CA ARG A 815 -3.54 -20.79 6.24
C ARG A 815 -3.29 -20.04 7.55
N ARG A 816 -4.26 -19.27 8.07
CA ARG A 816 -4.17 -18.58 9.38
C ARG A 816 -4.61 -19.46 10.55
N LEU A 817 -5.06 -20.69 10.30
CA LEU A 817 -5.15 -21.72 11.33
C LEU A 817 -3.73 -22.25 11.63
N PRO A 818 -3.33 -22.39 12.90
CA PRO A 818 -2.06 -23.05 13.22
C PRO A 818 -2.10 -24.50 12.70
N PRO A 819 -0.96 -25.06 12.27
CA PRO A 819 -0.93 -26.46 11.83
C PRO A 819 -1.39 -27.35 12.98
N VAL A 820 -2.36 -28.22 12.70
CA VAL A 820 -2.70 -29.33 13.60
C VAL A 820 -1.41 -30.13 13.82
N ARG A 821 -1.01 -30.31 15.08
CA ARG A 821 0.22 -31.02 15.45
C ARG A 821 0.11 -32.51 15.12
N ASP A 822 0.51 -32.90 13.92
CA ASP A 822 0.93 -34.27 13.62
C ASP A 822 2.34 -34.54 14.21
N GLU A 823 2.49 -34.35 15.53
CA GLU A 823 3.70 -34.72 16.29
C GLU A 823 3.84 -36.25 16.45
N ALA A 824 2.85 -37.03 16.01
CA ALA A 824 2.76 -38.48 16.23
C ALA A 824 3.53 -39.37 15.23
N LEU A 825 3.89 -38.87 14.04
CA LEU A 825 4.41 -39.71 12.94
C LEU A 825 5.92 -39.58 12.65
N LEU A 826 6.66 -38.73 13.38
CA LEU A 826 8.11 -38.52 13.18
C LEU A 826 9.01 -39.07 14.30
N ARG A 827 8.45 -39.80 15.29
CA ARG A 827 9.22 -40.37 16.42
C ARG A 827 9.73 -41.81 16.25
N GLN A 828 9.54 -42.45 15.09
CA GLN A 828 10.02 -43.82 14.83
C GLN A 828 11.26 -43.92 13.91
N GLY A 829 11.98 -42.83 13.69
CA GLY A 829 13.10 -42.77 12.72
C GLY A 829 14.52 -42.58 13.28
N ARG A 830 14.72 -42.59 14.60
CA ARG A 830 16.04 -42.42 15.24
C ARG A 830 16.18 -43.28 16.50
N GLY A 831 16.55 -44.52 16.30
CA GLY A 831 17.26 -45.38 17.25
C GLY A 831 18.39 -46.06 16.47
N ASP A 832 19.55 -46.21 17.11
CA ASP A 832 20.79 -46.85 16.64
C ASP A 832 21.43 -46.19 15.38
N ASP A 833 22.69 -45.76 15.35
CA ASP A 833 23.90 -46.39 15.90
C ASP A 833 24.89 -45.41 16.55
N THR A 834 25.60 -45.90 17.57
CA THR A 834 26.80 -45.28 18.17
C THR A 834 28.10 -45.91 17.65
N VAL A 835 29.25 -45.40 18.11
CA VAL A 835 30.64 -45.87 17.87
C VAL A 835 31.25 -45.35 16.54
N GLY A 836 32.42 -44.71 16.54
CA GLY A 836 33.29 -44.32 17.65
C GLY A 836 34.47 -43.48 17.16
N ALA A 837 35.12 -42.75 18.07
CA ALA A 837 36.42 -42.14 17.81
C ALA A 837 37.54 -43.15 18.14
N ASP A 838 38.67 -43.11 17.42
CA ASP A 838 39.96 -42.61 17.95
C ASP A 838 41.13 -42.85 16.95
N GLN A 839 42.26 -42.18 17.21
CA GLN A 839 43.64 -42.47 16.80
C GLN A 839 44.24 -41.92 15.48
N ALA A 840 45.03 -40.86 15.69
CA ALA A 840 46.48 -40.78 15.44
C ALA A 840 47.01 -40.26 14.08
N GLY A 841 48.12 -39.50 14.16
CA GLY A 841 48.99 -39.18 13.01
C GLY A 841 49.54 -37.77 12.95
N VAL A 842 50.34 -37.32 13.93
CA VAL A 842 51.13 -36.06 13.81
C VAL A 842 52.33 -36.30 12.89
N HIS A 843 52.57 -35.41 11.91
CA HIS A 843 53.95 -35.07 11.48
C HIS A 843 54.03 -33.70 10.77
N HIS A 844 55.05 -32.92 11.15
CA HIS A 844 55.45 -31.67 10.49
C HIS A 844 56.02 -31.90 9.08
N CYS A 845 55.86 -30.92 8.18
CA CYS A 845 57.03 -30.29 7.55
C CYS A 845 56.70 -28.94 6.89
N THR A 846 57.65 -28.00 6.95
CA THR A 846 57.53 -26.62 6.43
C THR A 846 58.38 -26.39 5.18
N ALA A 847 57.79 -25.80 4.13
CA ALA A 847 58.46 -24.99 3.10
C ALA A 847 59.50 -25.74 2.19
N PRO A 848 60.04 -25.12 1.11
CA PRO A 848 59.82 -23.77 0.59
C PRO A 848 59.43 -23.69 -0.90
N ALA A 849 59.16 -22.47 -1.36
CA ALA A 849 58.92 -22.15 -2.77
C ALA A 849 60.20 -22.17 -3.63
N ARG A 850 60.05 -22.50 -4.92
CA ARG A 850 60.74 -21.88 -6.06
C ARG A 850 59.98 -22.21 -7.34
N GLY A 851 59.82 -21.21 -8.22
CA GLY A 851 58.94 -21.32 -9.39
C GLY A 851 59.64 -21.68 -10.69
N ARG A 852 58.82 -21.83 -11.73
CA ARG A 852 59.07 -21.47 -13.14
C ARG A 852 57.73 -21.07 -13.76
#